data_AF-A4WV94-F1
#
_entry.id   AF-A4WV94-F1
#
_cell.length_a   1.000
_cell.length_b   1.000
_cell.length_c   1.000
_cell.angle_alpha   90.00
_cell.angle_beta   90.00
_cell.angle_gamma   90.00
#
_symmetry.space_group_name_H-M   'P 1'
#
loop_
_entity.id
_entity.type
_entity.pdbx_description
1 polymer ?
#
loop_
_entity_poly.entity_id
_entity_poly.type
_entity_poly.pdbx_seq_one_letter_code
_entity_poly.pdbx_strand_id
1 'polypeptide(L)'
;MRNGAADRFENVLDLQTAHLALMQRQQDRRSAGGGLLPQEEITDFLARVARTGAVLSTPADRRIAQRVLDYWTADLLDTARGYSGPVATETLLACEAEDSDARPAGLAEGHGSREYIRLAAQARQWRDTRSHGYLLSGKALRSAERFSRDPEIADLIAASLAEEQREARRARRRKRIAAGLTLALVAAVAMAGIFFLKVETATHEAAEAAGEKGALARDVVFLGDEERLRAQERQVALENANVERRIAQEHMDALSERQSRLDAAQGALADLVTAERLPLAGLPDGVAEDVLRILALRQAEGRLDPSVLAPDVAAALAPVAADMEGSVFALDLKGYDPLFLGRSLPLPALDRAAQAAAFRGGEAVPYVHFSFLYNQARRAPLVAAVNFDRAARQVLPATGTPIEPDPRLPPELRPDPSRFEGGLVAADYVDRTMISWGEPLAADPFRTARMLDQSVQLHLNKAPVHPAAAAVWTGLTRWIREQHNRSATRVTFFTGPIFQPGESAVPASLWLIAVSLRDPVWVPAGQEQPFVAEAFLIPNRPDTLMEEPWKLAMTIEGIGRATGLRFLDEIVRADRGRTIVNATEGDRLADRAGALNDPPSEDQTALMAELALALQGGRLPASEQAKIIRELAGLLAGPPDLTSAGRVNVLTLLAGVPAESWNRPDWIVLKAEVRRAVVRVREPAPEPEAQGLVDRLAGALGLDEPPPQRVFIQFADMTRESVRSLAERIAALGWTVPPEERVADASGLNEVRFNPESAEDAAAARLLAADLAAAGRPGVRAVPLSVIRPQVLEVWIGGPTR
;
A
#
# COMPACT_ATOMS: atom_id res chain seq x y z
N MET A 1 38.81 54.93 -29.06
CA MET A 1 39.91 54.41 -29.90
C MET A 1 39.37 53.23 -30.69
N ARG A 2 39.48 53.24 -32.03
CA ARG A 2 39.12 52.07 -32.86
C ARG A 2 40.33 51.15 -32.94
N ASN A 3 40.28 49.97 -32.33
CA ASN A 3 41.21 48.90 -32.68
C ASN A 3 40.77 48.32 -34.03
N GLY A 4 41.69 48.22 -34.98
CA GLY A 4 41.41 47.60 -36.27
C GLY A 4 41.19 46.10 -36.11
N ALA A 5 39.94 45.67 -36.09
CA ALA A 5 39.60 44.26 -36.26
C ALA A 5 40.03 43.86 -37.68
N ALA A 6 40.89 42.84 -37.79
CA ALA A 6 41.35 42.34 -39.08
C ALA A 6 40.14 41.87 -39.92
N ASP A 7 40.12 42.20 -41.21
CA ASP A 7 38.92 42.12 -42.04
C ASP A 7 38.47 40.67 -42.35
N ARG A 8 39.31 39.70 -42.00
CA ARG A 8 39.09 38.24 -42.04
C ARG A 8 39.80 37.55 -40.86
N PHE A 9 39.72 36.22 -40.78
CA PHE A 9 40.63 35.38 -40.00
C PHE A 9 41.72 34.84 -40.94
N GLU A 10 42.95 34.64 -40.44
CA GLU A 10 44.08 34.22 -41.29
C GLU A 10 44.15 32.70 -41.49
N ASN A 11 43.53 31.92 -40.61
CA ASN A 11 43.45 30.47 -40.71
C ASN A 11 42.19 29.92 -39.99
N VAL A 12 41.95 28.62 -40.12
CA VAL A 12 40.76 27.96 -39.53
C VAL A 12 40.77 27.91 -38.01
N LEU A 13 41.95 27.90 -37.37
CA LEU A 13 42.09 27.82 -35.92
C LEU A 13 41.72 29.15 -35.25
N ASP A 14 42.11 30.27 -35.86
CA ASP A 14 41.70 31.62 -35.42
C ASP A 14 40.17 31.79 -35.52
N LEU A 15 39.57 31.30 -36.61
CA LEU A 15 38.12 31.27 -36.81
C LEU A 15 37.41 30.41 -35.76
N GLN A 16 37.90 29.19 -35.49
CA GLN A 16 37.34 28.31 -34.46
C GLN A 16 37.46 28.92 -33.06
N THR A 17 38.59 29.55 -32.75
CA THR A 17 38.82 30.24 -31.46
C THR A 17 37.83 31.40 -31.29
N ALA A 18 37.62 32.20 -32.33
CA ALA A 18 36.65 33.29 -32.31
C ALA A 18 35.20 32.79 -32.24
N HIS A 19 34.86 31.69 -32.92
CA HIS A 19 33.55 31.03 -32.84
C HIS A 19 33.23 30.57 -31.42
N LEU A 20 34.17 29.86 -30.77
CA LEU A 20 34.01 29.41 -29.37
C LEU A 20 33.89 30.59 -28.40
N ALA A 21 34.65 31.66 -28.60
CA ALA A 21 34.54 32.89 -27.80
C ALA A 21 33.20 33.64 -28.00
N LEU A 22 32.56 33.51 -29.17
CA LEU A 22 31.21 34.05 -29.40
C LEU A 22 30.14 33.18 -28.73
N MET A 23 30.25 31.85 -28.86
CA MET A 23 29.39 30.86 -28.20
C MET A 23 29.39 31.02 -26.68
N GLN A 24 30.58 31.12 -26.06
CA GLN A 24 30.69 31.30 -24.61
C GLN A 24 29.99 32.58 -24.15
N ARG A 25 30.17 33.70 -24.86
CA ARG A 25 29.52 34.98 -24.51
C ARG A 25 27.99 34.96 -24.66
N GLN A 26 27.46 34.21 -25.63
CA GLN A 26 26.01 33.96 -25.77
C GLN A 26 25.49 33.18 -24.54
N GLN A 27 26.23 32.16 -24.10
CA GLN A 27 25.87 31.31 -22.95
C GLN A 27 26.01 32.03 -21.60
N ASP A 28 27.05 32.83 -21.42
CA ASP A 28 27.28 33.65 -20.21
C ASP A 28 26.16 34.70 -20.05
N ARG A 29 25.74 35.35 -21.14
CA ARG A 29 24.61 36.30 -21.10
C ARG A 29 23.29 35.61 -20.74
N ARG A 30 22.95 34.49 -21.39
CA ARG A 30 21.76 33.68 -21.04
C ARG A 30 21.77 33.26 -19.57
N SER A 31 22.93 32.85 -19.05
CA SER A 31 23.09 32.42 -17.64
C SER A 31 22.99 33.57 -16.64
N ALA A 32 23.42 34.78 -17.02
CA ALA A 32 23.31 36.00 -16.21
C ALA A 32 21.93 36.69 -16.31
N GLY A 33 20.91 36.03 -16.91
CA GLY A 33 19.58 36.61 -17.14
C GLY A 33 19.55 37.71 -18.21
N GLY A 34 20.64 37.89 -18.96
CA GLY A 34 20.72 38.78 -20.10
C GLY A 34 20.11 38.14 -21.35
N GLY A 35 19.54 38.98 -22.22
CA GLY A 35 19.11 38.56 -23.55
C GLY A 35 20.26 38.11 -24.46
N LEU A 36 19.87 37.66 -25.65
CA LEU A 36 20.77 37.22 -26.71
C LEU A 36 21.76 38.32 -27.12
N LEU A 37 22.90 37.92 -27.70
CA LEU A 37 23.89 38.85 -28.26
C LEU A 37 23.24 39.77 -29.31
N PRO A 38 23.70 41.05 -29.41
CA PRO A 38 23.18 41.97 -30.41
C PRO A 38 23.34 41.43 -31.84
N GLN A 39 22.28 41.54 -32.65
CA GLN A 39 22.25 41.04 -34.03
C GLN A 39 23.39 41.61 -34.90
N GLU A 40 23.77 42.87 -34.67
CA GLU A 40 24.90 43.53 -35.33
C GLU A 40 26.23 42.80 -35.07
N GLU A 41 26.48 42.34 -33.84
CA GLU A 41 27.71 41.62 -33.46
C GLU A 41 27.81 40.25 -34.16
N ILE A 42 26.69 39.54 -34.30
CA ILE A 42 26.65 38.25 -35.01
C ILE A 42 26.79 38.47 -36.53
N THR A 43 26.22 39.56 -37.06
CA THR A 43 26.30 39.90 -38.50
C THR A 43 27.72 40.27 -38.92
N ASP A 44 28.42 41.10 -38.13
CA ASP A 44 29.84 41.43 -38.34
C ASP A 44 30.73 40.18 -38.27
N PHE A 45 30.43 39.24 -37.36
CA PHE A 45 31.14 37.97 -37.27
C PHE A 45 30.94 37.11 -38.53
N LEU A 46 29.71 36.98 -39.02
CA LEU A 46 29.39 36.22 -40.25
C LEU A 46 30.13 36.79 -41.48
N ALA A 47 30.08 38.11 -41.70
CA ALA A 47 30.79 38.76 -42.81
C ALA A 47 32.32 38.59 -42.75
N ARG A 48 32.89 38.46 -41.55
CA ARG A 48 34.32 38.16 -41.35
C ARG A 48 34.65 36.70 -41.62
N VAL A 49 33.76 35.77 -41.27
CA VAL A 49 33.90 34.34 -41.60
C VAL A 49 33.81 34.11 -43.12
N ALA A 50 32.85 34.73 -43.81
CA ALA A 50 32.70 34.60 -45.27
C ALA A 50 33.98 34.99 -46.03
N ARG A 51 34.62 36.10 -45.63
CA ARG A 51 35.86 36.61 -46.22
C ARG A 51 37.11 35.78 -45.90
N THR A 52 37.08 34.96 -44.85
CA THR A 52 38.14 33.99 -44.55
C THR A 52 38.25 32.90 -45.61
N GLY A 53 37.18 32.65 -46.38
CA GLY A 53 37.21 31.73 -47.52
C GLY A 53 38.38 31.96 -48.48
N ALA A 54 38.82 33.20 -48.67
CA ALA A 54 39.91 33.53 -49.60
C ALA A 54 41.27 32.88 -49.25
N VAL A 55 41.56 32.65 -47.96
CA VAL A 55 42.84 32.07 -47.49
C VAL A 55 42.76 30.58 -47.17
N LEU A 56 41.56 29.99 -47.15
CA LEU A 56 41.38 28.57 -46.87
C LEU A 56 41.49 27.75 -48.17
N SER A 57 42.69 27.24 -48.42
CA SER A 57 43.02 26.41 -49.58
C SER A 57 42.59 24.94 -49.43
N THR A 58 42.51 24.41 -48.20
CA THR A 58 42.13 23.00 -48.00
C THR A 58 40.60 22.80 -48.02
N PRO A 59 40.09 21.76 -48.69
CA PRO A 59 38.66 21.41 -48.65
C PRO A 59 38.15 20.98 -47.26
N ALA A 60 39.03 20.72 -46.29
CA ALA A 60 38.64 20.42 -44.91
C ALA A 60 38.31 21.72 -44.16
N ASP A 61 39.22 22.70 -44.23
CA ASP A 61 39.10 23.96 -43.50
C ASP A 61 37.91 24.79 -44.00
N ARG A 62 37.70 24.81 -45.33
CA ARG A 62 36.51 25.45 -45.94
C ARG A 62 35.21 24.85 -45.42
N ARG A 63 35.14 23.52 -45.21
CA ARG A 63 33.95 22.86 -44.63
C ARG A 63 33.77 23.13 -43.13
N ILE A 64 34.82 23.51 -42.41
CA ILE A 64 34.71 23.99 -41.03
C ILE A 64 34.15 25.41 -41.02
N ALA A 65 34.72 26.31 -41.84
CA ALA A 65 34.27 27.69 -41.94
C ALA A 65 32.81 27.82 -42.42
N GLN A 66 32.37 27.01 -43.40
CA GLN A 66 30.98 27.06 -43.87
C GLN A 66 30.00 26.60 -42.77
N ARG A 67 30.30 25.52 -42.03
CA ARG A 67 29.44 25.08 -40.92
C ARG A 67 29.29 26.13 -39.81
N VAL A 68 30.29 26.99 -39.62
CA VAL A 68 30.22 28.11 -38.68
C VAL A 68 29.29 29.22 -39.21
N LEU A 69 29.25 29.48 -40.52
CA LEU A 69 28.25 30.37 -41.13
C LEU A 69 26.84 29.80 -40.96
N ASP A 70 26.65 28.53 -41.34
CA ASP A 70 25.36 27.86 -41.35
C ASP A 70 24.73 27.83 -39.95
N TYR A 71 25.54 27.56 -38.92
CA TYR A 71 25.12 27.55 -37.50
C TYR A 71 24.61 28.92 -37.03
N TRP A 72 25.39 29.99 -37.22
CA TRP A 72 25.00 31.32 -36.72
C TRP A 72 23.91 31.98 -37.58
N THR A 73 23.81 31.62 -38.87
CA THR A 73 22.66 32.00 -39.71
C THR A 73 21.37 31.36 -39.20
N ALA A 74 21.42 30.11 -38.71
CA ALA A 74 20.27 29.46 -38.09
C ALA A 74 19.88 30.08 -36.73
N ASP A 75 20.83 30.38 -35.84
CA ASP A 75 20.56 31.04 -34.54
C ASP A 75 19.93 32.44 -34.74
N LEU A 76 20.36 33.18 -35.77
CA LEU A 76 19.74 34.45 -36.17
C LEU A 76 18.30 34.28 -36.67
N LEU A 77 18.02 33.24 -37.47
CA LEU A 77 16.67 32.99 -38.01
C LEU A 77 15.67 32.58 -36.92
N ASP A 78 16.08 31.77 -35.94
CA ASP A 78 15.22 31.38 -34.82
C ASP A 78 14.95 32.55 -33.85
N THR A 79 15.96 33.42 -33.67
CA THR A 79 15.84 34.67 -32.90
C THR A 79 14.90 35.69 -33.56
N ALA A 80 14.82 35.71 -34.89
CA ALA A 80 14.20 36.78 -35.68
C ALA A 80 12.67 36.68 -35.84
N ARG A 81 11.91 36.40 -34.77
CA ARG A 81 10.45 36.65 -34.75
C ARG A 81 10.13 38.16 -34.65
N GLY A 82 10.56 38.91 -35.66
CA GLY A 82 10.37 40.36 -35.73
C GLY A 82 11.28 41.15 -36.70
N TYR A 83 11.99 40.50 -37.62
CA TYR A 83 12.89 41.19 -38.57
C TYR A 83 12.36 41.19 -40.00
N SER A 84 12.55 42.30 -40.72
CA SER A 84 11.99 42.57 -42.06
C SER A 84 13.04 42.92 -43.12
N GLY A 85 14.31 42.51 -42.92
CA GLY A 85 15.40 42.68 -43.89
C GLY A 85 15.76 41.38 -44.62
N PRO A 86 16.41 41.45 -45.79
CA PRO A 86 16.76 40.28 -46.59
C PRO A 86 17.85 39.44 -45.91
N VAL A 87 17.52 38.21 -45.49
CA VAL A 87 18.52 37.23 -45.04
C VAL A 87 19.12 36.56 -46.28
N ALA A 88 20.28 37.02 -46.71
CA ALA A 88 21.08 36.37 -47.74
C ALA A 88 21.97 35.30 -47.10
N THR A 89 21.99 34.09 -47.66
CA THR A 89 22.89 33.01 -47.22
C THR A 89 24.33 33.33 -47.63
N GLU A 90 25.11 33.89 -46.71
CA GLU A 90 26.54 34.18 -46.92
C GLU A 90 27.33 32.89 -47.25
N THR A 91 28.18 32.94 -48.27
CA THR A 91 29.01 31.80 -48.72
C THR A 91 30.48 32.20 -48.83
N LEU A 92 31.38 31.25 -48.56
CA LEU A 92 32.83 31.51 -48.52
C LEU A 92 33.43 31.93 -49.88
N LEU A 93 34.28 32.96 -49.87
CA LEU A 93 35.09 33.38 -51.03
C LEU A 93 36.07 32.27 -51.52
N ALA A 94 36.41 32.27 -52.81
CA ALA A 94 37.32 31.30 -53.45
C ALA A 94 38.81 31.58 -53.15
N CYS A 95 39.68 30.57 -53.30
CA CYS A 95 41.09 30.59 -52.86
C CYS A 95 42.11 30.57 -54.02
N GLU A 96 43.35 31.02 -53.75
CA GLU A 96 44.46 31.28 -54.69
C GLU A 96 45.68 30.37 -54.41
N ALA A 97 46.48 29.95 -55.42
CA ALA A 97 47.60 28.99 -55.25
C ALA A 97 48.73 29.08 -56.33
N GLU A 98 49.96 28.65 -55.98
CA GLU A 98 51.19 28.59 -56.84
C GLU A 98 52.02 27.29 -56.63
N ASP A 99 53.03 27.01 -57.49
CA ASP A 99 53.62 25.68 -57.79
C ASP A 99 55.16 25.72 -58.11
N SER A 100 55.98 24.68 -57.79
CA SER A 100 57.37 24.49 -58.32
C SER A 100 58.11 23.17 -57.91
N ASP A 101 59.25 22.84 -58.56
CA ASP A 101 59.73 21.45 -58.83
C ASP A 101 61.30 21.23 -58.81
N ALA A 102 61.74 19.96 -58.90
CA ALA A 102 63.00 19.40 -59.49
C ALA A 102 64.40 19.28 -58.76
N ARG A 103 65.20 18.26 -59.19
CA ARG A 103 66.65 17.98 -58.91
C ARG A 103 67.32 17.09 -60.02
N PRO A 104 68.65 17.19 -60.33
CA PRO A 104 69.36 16.33 -61.34
C PRO A 104 70.66 15.58 -60.87
N ALA A 105 71.40 14.91 -61.80
CA ALA A 105 72.55 13.99 -61.55
C ALA A 105 73.65 13.90 -62.68
N GLY A 106 74.81 13.22 -62.44
CA GLY A 106 75.90 12.86 -63.42
C GLY A 106 77.24 12.42 -62.75
N LEU A 107 78.39 12.05 -63.38
CA LEU A 107 78.79 11.49 -64.70
C LEU A 107 80.29 10.99 -64.71
N ALA A 108 80.60 9.73 -65.08
CA ALA A 108 81.52 9.25 -66.17
C ALA A 108 83.07 9.12 -65.96
N GLU A 109 83.75 8.30 -66.80
CA GLU A 109 85.08 7.64 -66.57
C GLU A 109 86.16 7.86 -67.67
N GLY A 110 87.42 7.46 -67.39
CA GLY A 110 88.44 7.07 -68.39
C GLY A 110 89.71 6.43 -67.79
N HIS A 111 89.83 5.08 -67.76
CA HIS A 111 90.78 4.41 -66.84
C HIS A 111 91.61 3.17 -67.28
N GLY A 112 91.42 2.60 -68.48
CA GLY A 112 91.88 1.23 -68.83
C GLY A 112 93.34 0.83 -68.47
N SER A 113 94.36 1.60 -68.87
CA SER A 113 95.76 1.18 -68.67
C SER A 113 96.30 1.33 -67.24
N ARG A 114 95.63 2.12 -66.39
CA ARG A 114 95.98 2.27 -64.96
C ARG A 114 95.28 1.21 -64.10
N GLU A 115 94.13 0.72 -64.53
CA GLU A 115 93.39 -0.34 -63.82
C GLU A 115 94.17 -1.65 -63.79
N TYR A 116 94.79 -2.07 -64.90
CA TYR A 116 95.56 -3.31 -64.96
C TYR A 116 96.69 -3.35 -63.92
N ILE A 117 97.49 -2.28 -63.83
CA ILE A 117 98.62 -2.19 -62.89
C ILE A 117 98.14 -2.23 -61.44
N ARG A 118 97.01 -1.56 -61.13
CA ARG A 118 96.40 -1.59 -59.80
C ARG A 118 95.85 -2.98 -59.45
N LEU A 119 95.17 -3.63 -60.39
CA LEU A 119 94.61 -4.98 -60.19
C LEU A 119 95.69 -6.03 -59.99
N ALA A 120 96.79 -6.00 -60.76
CA ALA A 120 97.92 -6.90 -60.56
C ALA A 120 98.60 -6.71 -59.19
N ALA A 121 98.77 -5.46 -58.74
CA ALA A 121 99.31 -5.18 -57.41
C ALA A 121 98.37 -5.63 -56.28
N GLN A 122 97.06 -5.39 -56.43
CA GLN A 122 96.03 -5.78 -55.46
C GLN A 122 95.86 -7.30 -55.38
N ALA A 123 95.97 -8.01 -56.51
CA ALA A 123 95.97 -9.47 -56.57
C ALA A 123 97.10 -10.09 -55.74
N ARG A 124 98.32 -9.54 -55.84
CA ARG A 124 99.47 -9.97 -55.01
C ARG A 124 99.24 -9.69 -53.53
N GLN A 125 98.87 -8.46 -53.17
CA GLN A 125 98.57 -8.10 -51.78
C GLN A 125 97.47 -8.97 -51.17
N TRP A 126 96.41 -9.28 -51.93
CA TRP A 126 95.38 -10.19 -51.47
C TRP A 126 95.89 -11.64 -51.33
N ARG A 127 96.67 -12.16 -52.29
CA ARG A 127 97.19 -13.53 -52.21
C ARG A 127 98.04 -13.74 -50.96
N ASP A 128 98.89 -12.76 -50.67
CA ASP A 128 99.87 -12.82 -49.58
C ASP A 128 99.24 -12.57 -48.20
N THR A 129 98.23 -11.69 -48.10
CA THR A 129 97.57 -11.35 -46.81
C THR A 129 96.26 -12.10 -46.55
N ARG A 130 95.61 -12.62 -47.59
CA ARG A 130 94.22 -13.14 -47.61
C ARG A 130 93.17 -12.23 -46.98
N SER A 131 93.46 -10.94 -46.79
CA SER A 131 92.57 -10.00 -46.11
C SER A 131 91.36 -9.63 -46.98
N HIS A 132 90.17 -9.67 -46.39
CA HIS A 132 88.90 -9.31 -47.05
C HIS A 132 88.89 -7.88 -47.63
N GLY A 133 89.68 -6.96 -47.06
CA GLY A 133 89.76 -5.56 -47.52
C GLY A 133 90.33 -5.38 -48.93
N TYR A 134 90.96 -6.41 -49.51
CA TYR A 134 91.47 -6.39 -50.88
C TYR A 134 90.54 -7.06 -51.90
N LEU A 135 89.46 -7.71 -51.46
CA LEU A 135 88.47 -8.31 -52.37
C LEU A 135 87.74 -7.23 -53.17
N LEU A 136 87.45 -7.53 -54.42
CA LEU A 136 86.74 -6.64 -55.35
C LEU A 136 85.23 -6.83 -55.20
N SER A 137 84.45 -5.79 -55.48
CA SER A 137 82.98 -5.86 -55.49
C SER A 137 82.37 -5.00 -56.59
N GLY A 138 81.13 -5.31 -56.97
CA GLY A 138 80.34 -4.51 -57.90
C GLY A 138 81.04 -4.26 -59.24
N LYS A 139 81.24 -2.98 -59.57
CA LYS A 139 81.86 -2.57 -60.84
C LYS A 139 83.34 -2.94 -60.92
N ALA A 140 84.08 -2.91 -59.81
CA ALA A 140 85.52 -3.23 -59.81
C ALA A 140 85.76 -4.71 -60.15
N LEU A 141 84.94 -5.61 -59.60
CA LEU A 141 84.99 -7.04 -59.88
C LEU A 141 84.70 -7.34 -61.35
N ARG A 142 83.63 -6.77 -61.91
CA ARG A 142 83.29 -6.91 -63.35
C ARG A 142 84.32 -6.27 -64.29
N SER A 143 84.95 -5.17 -63.88
CA SER A 143 86.04 -4.59 -64.65
C SER A 143 87.28 -5.49 -64.69
N ALA A 144 87.57 -6.19 -63.60
CA ALA A 144 88.73 -7.07 -63.47
C ALA A 144 88.64 -8.35 -64.33
N GLU A 145 87.43 -8.87 -64.61
CA GLU A 145 87.22 -10.04 -65.49
C GLU A 145 87.91 -9.88 -66.87
N ARG A 146 88.05 -8.65 -67.36
CA ARG A 146 88.76 -8.32 -68.62
C ARG A 146 90.25 -8.67 -68.59
N PHE A 147 90.82 -8.85 -67.40
CA PHE A 147 92.23 -9.17 -67.15
C PHE A 147 92.42 -10.58 -66.54
N SER A 148 91.38 -11.41 -66.50
CA SER A 148 91.36 -12.79 -65.98
C SER A 148 92.32 -13.78 -66.66
N ARG A 149 93.05 -13.37 -67.71
CA ARG A 149 94.14 -14.14 -68.32
C ARG A 149 95.40 -14.15 -67.46
N ASP A 150 95.55 -13.22 -66.52
CA ASP A 150 96.60 -13.26 -65.50
C ASP A 150 96.14 -14.17 -64.33
N PRO A 151 96.90 -15.23 -63.98
CA PRO A 151 96.51 -16.16 -62.91
C PRO A 151 96.32 -15.51 -61.54
N GLU A 152 97.13 -14.50 -61.19
CA GLU A 152 97.05 -13.85 -59.88
C GLU A 152 95.75 -13.03 -59.79
N ILE A 153 95.37 -12.36 -60.87
CA ILE A 153 94.12 -11.60 -60.96
C ILE A 153 92.90 -12.53 -61.00
N ALA A 154 93.00 -13.69 -61.67
CA ALA A 154 91.94 -14.70 -61.70
C ALA A 154 91.60 -15.26 -60.31
N ASP A 155 92.61 -15.58 -59.49
CA ASP A 155 92.40 -16.06 -58.12
C ASP A 155 91.71 -14.99 -57.23
N LEU A 156 92.10 -13.72 -57.37
CA LEU A 156 91.45 -12.60 -56.67
C LEU A 156 89.97 -12.47 -57.10
N ILE A 157 89.66 -12.58 -58.39
CA ILE A 157 88.28 -12.52 -58.91
C ILE A 157 87.43 -13.66 -58.34
N ALA A 158 87.96 -14.90 -58.33
CA ALA A 158 87.25 -16.06 -57.81
C ALA A 158 86.89 -15.92 -56.32
N ALA A 159 87.83 -15.45 -55.50
CA ALA A 159 87.59 -15.20 -54.07
C ALA A 159 86.61 -14.03 -53.85
N SER A 160 86.67 -13.00 -54.69
CA SER A 160 85.79 -11.83 -54.64
C SER A 160 84.33 -12.19 -54.97
N LEU A 161 84.11 -12.98 -56.01
CA LEU A 161 82.79 -13.53 -56.37
C LEU A 161 82.18 -14.37 -55.24
N ALA A 162 83.00 -15.16 -54.55
CA ALA A 162 82.53 -16.01 -53.45
C ALA A 162 82.01 -15.20 -52.24
N GLU A 163 82.58 -14.02 -51.95
CA GLU A 163 82.13 -13.16 -50.85
C GLU A 163 80.95 -12.27 -51.25
N GLU A 164 80.89 -11.73 -52.47
CA GLU A 164 79.73 -10.96 -52.96
C GLU A 164 78.44 -11.80 -52.93
N GLN A 165 78.53 -13.10 -53.23
CA GLN A 165 77.42 -14.05 -53.08
C GLN A 165 76.98 -14.27 -51.62
N ARG A 166 77.90 -14.17 -50.65
CA ARG A 166 77.59 -14.30 -49.21
C ARG A 166 76.92 -13.02 -48.68
N GLU A 167 77.39 -11.85 -49.10
CA GLU A 167 76.76 -10.57 -48.74
C GLU A 167 75.35 -10.43 -49.32
N ALA A 168 75.14 -10.81 -50.58
CA ALA A 168 73.82 -10.79 -51.22
C ALA A 168 72.79 -11.65 -50.46
N ARG A 169 73.21 -12.79 -49.89
CA ARG A 169 72.35 -13.63 -49.02
C ARG A 169 72.05 -12.95 -47.67
N ARG A 170 73.04 -12.30 -47.05
CA ARG A 170 72.86 -11.55 -45.79
C ARG A 170 71.91 -10.36 -45.96
N ALA A 171 72.02 -9.60 -47.05
CA ALA A 171 71.15 -8.44 -47.34
C ALA A 171 69.67 -8.83 -47.54
N ARG A 172 69.40 -9.93 -48.26
CA ARG A 172 68.02 -10.44 -48.46
C ARG A 172 67.37 -10.89 -47.15
N ARG A 173 68.14 -11.47 -46.21
CA ARG A 173 67.63 -11.89 -44.89
C ARG A 173 67.22 -10.69 -44.01
N ARG A 174 68.00 -9.60 -44.02
CA ARG A 174 67.68 -8.35 -43.29
C ARG A 174 66.38 -7.69 -43.79
N LYS A 175 66.20 -7.59 -45.13
CA LYS A 175 64.97 -7.01 -45.71
C LYS A 175 63.70 -7.78 -45.34
N ARG A 176 63.74 -9.12 -45.25
CA ARG A 176 62.58 -9.94 -44.85
C ARG A 176 62.19 -9.74 -43.38
N ILE A 177 63.16 -9.58 -42.48
CA ILE A 177 62.91 -9.35 -41.04
C ILE A 177 62.27 -7.97 -40.84
N ALA A 178 62.79 -6.93 -41.50
CA ALA A 178 62.22 -5.58 -41.42
C ALA A 178 60.75 -5.53 -41.86
N ALA A 179 60.42 -6.16 -43.00
CA ALA A 179 59.04 -6.20 -43.52
C ALA A 179 58.05 -6.94 -42.58
N GLY A 180 58.49 -7.99 -41.88
CA GLY A 180 57.65 -8.70 -40.91
C GLY A 180 57.30 -7.84 -39.69
N LEU A 181 58.26 -7.04 -39.21
CA LEU A 181 58.04 -6.12 -38.09
C LEU A 181 57.06 -4.99 -38.44
N THR A 182 57.13 -4.43 -39.66
CA THR A 182 56.16 -3.40 -40.09
C THR A 182 54.74 -3.94 -40.16
N LEU A 183 54.55 -5.17 -40.66
CA LEU A 183 53.24 -5.79 -40.78
C LEU A 183 52.60 -6.07 -39.41
N ALA A 184 53.40 -6.53 -38.44
CA ALA A 184 52.95 -6.76 -37.07
C ALA A 184 52.50 -5.46 -36.37
N LEU A 185 53.21 -4.34 -36.60
CA LEU A 185 52.85 -3.04 -36.03
C LEU A 185 51.52 -2.52 -36.59
N VAL A 186 51.31 -2.64 -37.91
CA VAL A 186 50.04 -2.24 -38.56
C VAL A 186 48.86 -3.06 -38.03
N ALA A 187 49.03 -4.37 -37.84
CA ALA A 187 47.99 -5.23 -37.27
C ALA A 187 47.63 -4.87 -35.82
N ALA A 188 48.61 -4.47 -35.00
CA ALA A 188 48.37 -4.03 -33.63
C ALA A 188 47.58 -2.70 -33.57
N VAL A 189 47.92 -1.73 -34.42
CA VAL A 189 47.18 -0.45 -34.51
C VAL A 189 45.74 -0.68 -35.01
N ALA A 190 45.54 -1.57 -35.99
CA ALA A 190 44.21 -1.92 -36.47
C ALA A 190 43.33 -2.57 -35.38
N MET A 191 43.89 -3.49 -34.58
CA MET A 191 43.15 -4.07 -33.44
C MET A 191 42.81 -3.02 -32.38
N ALA A 192 43.72 -2.10 -32.06
CA ALA A 192 43.45 -1.02 -31.10
C ALA A 192 42.31 -0.11 -31.57
N GLY A 193 42.27 0.25 -32.86
CA GLY A 193 41.17 1.02 -33.45
C GLY A 193 39.82 0.30 -33.40
N ILE A 194 39.79 -1.00 -33.73
CA ILE A 194 38.57 -1.82 -33.63
C ILE A 194 38.08 -1.93 -32.17
N PHE A 195 39.00 -2.05 -31.21
CA PHE A 195 38.65 -2.11 -29.79
C PHE A 195 38.08 -0.77 -29.29
N PHE A 196 38.67 0.35 -29.69
CA PHE A 196 38.20 1.69 -29.32
C PHE A 196 36.77 1.96 -29.83
N LEU A 197 36.52 1.68 -31.11
CA LEU A 197 35.18 1.84 -31.71
C LEU A 197 34.12 0.96 -31.04
N LYS A 198 34.48 -0.23 -30.58
CA LYS A 198 33.57 -1.12 -29.82
C LYS A 198 33.24 -0.60 -28.42
N VAL A 199 34.19 0.06 -27.76
CA VAL A 199 33.95 0.68 -26.45
C VAL A 199 33.04 1.89 -26.61
N GLU A 200 33.27 2.72 -27.62
CA GLU A 200 32.49 3.93 -27.90
C GLU A 200 31.01 3.61 -28.21
N THR A 201 30.74 2.59 -29.05
CA THR A 201 29.37 2.12 -29.30
C THR A 201 28.71 1.56 -28.03
N ALA A 202 29.43 0.77 -27.23
CA ALA A 202 28.89 0.23 -25.98
C ALA A 202 28.58 1.32 -24.94
N THR A 203 29.35 2.42 -24.91
CA THR A 203 29.05 3.57 -24.04
C THR A 203 27.83 4.35 -24.49
N HIS A 204 27.56 4.46 -25.79
CA HIS A 204 26.34 5.10 -26.30
C HIS A 204 25.09 4.27 -26.01
N GLU A 205 25.11 2.95 -26.29
CA GLU A 205 24.01 2.03 -25.97
C GLU A 205 23.71 2.01 -24.46
N ALA A 206 24.74 2.07 -23.60
CA ALA A 206 24.57 2.17 -22.15
C ALA A 206 23.95 3.51 -21.70
N ALA A 207 24.26 4.62 -22.38
CA ALA A 207 23.71 5.93 -22.07
C ALA A 207 22.23 6.06 -22.47
N GLU A 208 21.84 5.56 -23.64
CA GLU A 208 20.43 5.53 -24.08
C GLU A 208 19.59 4.63 -23.17
N ALA A 209 20.09 3.43 -22.84
CA ALA A 209 19.42 2.51 -21.92
C ALA A 209 19.33 3.04 -20.47
N ALA A 210 20.20 3.97 -20.07
CA ALA A 210 20.08 4.69 -18.81
C ALA A 210 19.04 5.83 -18.88
N GLY A 211 18.94 6.52 -20.03
CA GLY A 211 17.94 7.55 -20.29
C GLY A 211 16.51 7.01 -20.24
N GLU A 212 16.22 5.92 -20.96
CA GLU A 212 14.89 5.29 -20.95
C GLU A 212 14.49 4.79 -19.56
N LYS A 213 15.40 4.12 -18.83
CA LYS A 213 15.15 3.68 -17.45
C LYS A 213 14.91 4.85 -16.51
N GLY A 214 15.61 5.97 -16.70
CA GLY A 214 15.41 7.20 -15.94
C GLY A 214 14.12 7.94 -16.28
N ALA A 215 13.49 7.69 -17.44
CA ALA A 215 12.14 8.16 -17.75
C ALA A 215 11.09 7.24 -17.11
N LEU A 216 11.17 5.93 -17.37
CA LEU A 216 10.22 4.94 -16.86
C LEU A 216 10.15 4.92 -15.33
N ALA A 217 11.28 5.07 -14.65
CA ALA A 217 11.33 5.15 -13.18
C ALA A 217 10.66 6.42 -12.61
N ARG A 218 10.68 7.54 -13.34
CA ARG A 218 9.97 8.77 -12.92
C ARG A 218 8.46 8.61 -13.06
N ASP A 219 8.01 8.00 -14.15
CA ASP A 219 6.57 7.76 -14.38
C ASP A 219 5.99 6.76 -13.36
N VAL A 220 6.74 5.70 -13.01
CA VAL A 220 6.33 4.71 -12.00
C VAL A 220 6.29 5.32 -10.59
N VAL A 221 7.25 6.17 -10.22
CA VAL A 221 7.22 6.89 -8.92
C VAL A 221 6.04 7.86 -8.86
N PHE A 222 5.79 8.62 -9.93
CA PHE A 222 4.68 9.58 -10.00
C PHE A 222 3.31 8.89 -9.87
N LEU A 223 3.12 7.74 -10.55
CA LEU A 223 1.91 6.92 -10.41
C LEU A 223 1.76 6.33 -9.00
N GLY A 224 2.85 5.86 -8.40
CA GLY A 224 2.84 5.34 -7.03
C GLY A 224 2.50 6.39 -5.97
N ASP A 225 2.97 7.62 -6.15
CA ASP A 225 2.65 8.72 -5.25
C ASP A 225 1.24 9.28 -5.47
N GLU A 226 0.70 9.29 -6.70
CA GLU A 226 -0.74 9.53 -6.92
C GLU A 226 -1.62 8.48 -6.24
N GLU A 227 -1.29 7.19 -6.34
CA GLU A 227 -2.07 6.13 -5.68
C GLU A 227 -2.01 6.22 -4.16
N ARG A 228 -0.85 6.57 -3.59
CA ARG A 228 -0.68 6.87 -2.16
C ARG A 228 -1.49 8.07 -1.73
N LEU A 229 -1.44 9.18 -2.47
CA LEU A 229 -2.21 10.38 -2.15
C LEU A 229 -3.71 10.08 -2.19
N ARG A 230 -4.20 9.40 -3.24
CA ARG A 230 -5.60 8.96 -3.34
C ARG A 230 -5.99 7.95 -2.25
N ALA A 231 -5.06 7.12 -1.77
CA ALA A 231 -5.32 6.21 -0.64
C ALA A 231 -5.43 7.00 0.67
N GLN A 232 -4.54 7.95 0.91
CA GLN A 232 -4.53 8.82 2.08
C GLN A 232 -5.76 9.75 2.13
N GLU A 233 -6.14 10.37 1.00
CA GLU A 233 -7.36 11.17 0.87
C GLU A 233 -8.62 10.35 1.13
N ARG A 234 -8.71 9.13 0.58
CA ARG A 234 -9.82 8.20 0.87
C ARG A 234 -9.87 7.82 2.34
N GLN A 235 -8.70 7.58 2.96
CA GLN A 235 -8.63 7.26 4.38
C GLN A 235 -9.10 8.42 5.26
N VAL A 236 -8.57 9.64 5.07
CA VAL A 236 -8.99 10.83 5.83
C VAL A 236 -10.48 11.12 5.64
N ALA A 237 -11.02 10.93 4.43
CA ALA A 237 -12.45 11.05 4.17
C ALA A 237 -13.29 10.00 4.93
N LEU A 238 -12.78 8.78 5.11
CA LEU A 238 -13.45 7.70 5.84
C LEU A 238 -13.36 7.88 7.36
N GLU A 239 -12.25 8.39 7.89
CA GLU A 239 -12.13 8.79 9.30
C GLU A 239 -13.07 9.93 9.65
N ASN A 240 -13.09 11.00 8.84
CA ASN A 240 -14.03 12.11 9.02
C ASN A 240 -15.47 11.60 8.98
N ALA A 241 -15.82 10.75 8.00
CA ALA A 241 -17.15 10.13 7.94
C ALA A 241 -17.47 9.25 9.17
N ASN A 242 -16.49 8.56 9.76
CA ASN A 242 -16.68 7.77 10.98
C ASN A 242 -16.86 8.66 12.22
N VAL A 243 -16.14 9.78 12.34
CA VAL A 243 -16.33 10.78 13.39
C VAL A 243 -17.69 11.45 13.27
N GLU A 244 -18.08 11.86 12.06
CA GLU A 244 -19.40 12.43 11.76
C GLU A 244 -20.53 11.44 12.11
N ARG A 245 -20.40 10.15 11.74
CA ARG A 245 -21.36 9.10 12.15
C ARG A 245 -21.49 8.97 13.66
N ARG A 246 -20.38 9.00 14.41
CA ARG A 246 -20.40 8.94 15.89
C ARG A 246 -21.16 10.13 16.48
N ILE A 247 -20.84 11.35 16.04
CA ILE A 247 -21.52 12.58 16.49
C ILE A 247 -23.01 12.54 16.13
N ALA A 248 -23.36 12.11 14.92
CA ALA A 248 -24.75 11.95 14.49
C ALA A 248 -25.51 10.90 15.32
N GLN A 249 -24.85 9.80 15.72
CA GLN A 249 -25.44 8.77 16.56
C GLN A 249 -25.66 9.26 18.00
N GLU A 250 -24.65 9.88 18.63
CA GLU A 250 -24.77 10.50 19.96
C GLU A 250 -25.90 11.54 20.00
N HIS A 251 -26.00 12.39 18.97
CA HIS A 251 -27.08 13.34 18.82
C HIS A 251 -28.46 12.66 18.66
N MET A 252 -28.54 11.58 17.88
CA MET A 252 -29.77 10.81 17.69
C MET A 252 -30.26 10.15 18.99
N ASP A 253 -29.33 9.63 19.80
CA ASP A 253 -29.67 9.02 21.10
C ASP A 253 -30.09 10.09 22.14
N ALA A 254 -29.45 11.26 22.15
CA ALA A 254 -29.89 12.42 22.96
C ALA A 254 -31.27 12.95 22.53
N LEU A 255 -31.56 13.00 21.22
CA LEU A 255 -32.90 13.31 20.71
C LEU A 255 -33.93 12.27 21.14
N SER A 256 -33.58 10.97 21.11
CA SER A 256 -34.47 9.88 21.52
C SER A 256 -34.83 9.98 23.00
N GLU A 257 -33.87 10.33 23.86
CA GLU A 257 -34.13 10.53 25.29
C GLU A 257 -35.02 11.76 25.53
N ARG A 258 -34.74 12.88 24.83
CA ARG A 258 -35.57 14.09 24.88
C ARG A 258 -37.01 13.81 24.44
N GLN A 259 -37.21 13.05 23.36
CA GLN A 259 -38.53 12.71 22.86
C GLN A 259 -39.31 11.87 23.88
N SER A 260 -38.69 10.85 24.48
CA SER A 260 -39.32 10.03 25.52
C SER A 260 -39.83 10.85 26.71
N ARG A 261 -39.10 11.89 27.12
CA ARG A 261 -39.56 12.85 28.16
C ARG A 261 -40.74 13.71 27.70
N LEU A 262 -40.78 14.10 26.42
CA LEU A 262 -41.90 14.86 25.82
C LEU A 262 -43.16 13.99 25.72
N ASP A 263 -43.03 12.75 25.24
CA ASP A 263 -44.14 11.79 25.11
C ASP A 263 -44.82 11.55 26.47
N ALA A 264 -44.02 11.37 27.54
CA ALA A 264 -44.52 11.22 28.89
C ALA A 264 -45.28 12.46 29.39
N ALA A 265 -44.82 13.67 29.05
CA ALA A 265 -45.48 14.91 29.40
C ALA A 265 -46.79 15.12 28.62
N GLN A 266 -46.80 14.87 27.31
CA GLN A 266 -47.99 14.94 26.45
C GLN A 266 -49.05 13.92 26.87
N GLY A 267 -48.65 12.70 27.22
CA GLY A 267 -49.55 11.68 27.78
C GLY A 267 -50.22 12.13 29.08
N ALA A 268 -49.45 12.72 30.01
CA ALA A 268 -49.99 13.26 31.27
C ALA A 268 -50.94 14.45 31.03
N LEU A 269 -50.67 15.31 30.03
CA LEU A 269 -51.58 16.39 29.64
C LEU A 269 -52.89 15.84 29.06
N ALA A 270 -52.84 14.80 28.21
CA ALA A 270 -54.03 14.13 27.70
C ALA A 270 -54.87 13.52 28.82
N ASP A 271 -54.26 12.95 29.86
CA ASP A 271 -54.94 12.44 31.05
C ASP A 271 -55.62 13.57 31.85
N LEU A 272 -54.96 14.72 32.01
CA LEU A 272 -55.53 15.89 32.69
C LEU A 272 -56.70 16.52 31.93
N VAL A 273 -56.64 16.56 30.60
CA VAL A 273 -57.74 17.02 29.74
C VAL A 273 -58.91 16.03 29.79
N THR A 274 -58.64 14.72 29.70
CA THR A 274 -59.67 13.67 29.82
C THR A 274 -60.38 13.71 31.18
N ALA A 275 -59.67 14.07 32.26
CA ALA A 275 -60.21 14.18 33.61
C ALA A 275 -60.85 15.54 33.93
N GLU A 276 -61.06 16.42 32.93
CA GLU A 276 -61.56 17.81 33.08
C GLU A 276 -60.74 18.68 34.05
N ARG A 277 -59.50 18.30 34.36
CA ARG A 277 -58.60 19.04 35.27
C ARG A 277 -57.83 20.15 34.57
N LEU A 278 -57.82 20.15 33.24
CA LEU A 278 -57.17 21.14 32.40
C LEU A 278 -58.03 21.36 31.14
N PRO A 279 -58.52 22.57 30.86
CA PRO A 279 -59.29 22.83 29.64
C PRO A 279 -58.36 22.80 28.42
N LEU A 280 -58.81 22.17 27.32
CA LEU A 280 -58.04 22.08 26.07
C LEU A 280 -57.68 23.48 25.52
N ALA A 281 -58.61 24.44 25.60
CA ALA A 281 -58.38 25.84 25.21
C ALA A 281 -57.38 26.60 26.12
N GLY A 282 -56.91 26.00 27.21
CA GLY A 282 -55.84 26.53 28.05
C GLY A 282 -54.44 26.06 27.64
N LEU A 283 -54.33 25.17 26.65
CA LEU A 283 -53.07 24.70 26.09
C LEU A 283 -52.62 25.55 24.90
N PRO A 284 -51.30 25.73 24.66
CA PRO A 284 -50.81 26.27 23.40
C PRO A 284 -51.21 25.39 22.21
N ASP A 285 -51.54 25.99 21.06
CA ASP A 285 -52.14 25.32 19.90
C ASP A 285 -51.46 23.98 19.51
N GLY A 286 -50.13 23.96 19.40
CA GLY A 286 -49.40 22.73 19.07
C GLY A 286 -49.48 21.64 20.14
N VAL A 287 -49.54 22.02 21.42
CA VAL A 287 -49.72 21.08 22.53
C VAL A 287 -51.16 20.57 22.59
N ALA A 288 -52.13 21.42 22.24
CA ALA A 288 -53.52 20.99 22.08
C ALA A 288 -53.67 20.00 20.91
N GLU A 289 -52.98 20.22 19.78
CA GLU A 289 -52.95 19.30 18.64
C GLU A 289 -52.33 17.94 19.01
N ASP A 290 -51.17 17.93 19.68
CA ASP A 290 -50.53 16.70 20.16
C ASP A 290 -51.44 15.91 21.12
N VAL A 291 -52.09 16.60 22.05
CA VAL A 291 -53.08 16.01 22.97
C VAL A 291 -54.26 15.43 22.20
N LEU A 292 -54.82 16.14 21.22
CA LEU A 292 -55.90 15.65 20.37
C LEU A 292 -55.47 14.42 19.54
N ARG A 293 -54.24 14.37 19.03
CA ARG A 293 -53.68 13.19 18.32
C ARG A 293 -53.58 11.97 19.27
N ILE A 294 -53.15 12.16 20.52
CA ILE A 294 -53.12 11.11 21.55
C ILE A 294 -54.54 10.63 21.91
N LEU A 295 -55.50 11.54 22.08
CA LEU A 295 -56.90 11.18 22.34
C LEU A 295 -57.54 10.47 21.14
N ALA A 296 -57.26 10.91 19.92
CA ALA A 296 -57.78 10.33 18.67
C ALA A 296 -57.31 8.89 18.51
N LEU A 297 -56.05 8.63 18.82
CA LEU A 297 -55.49 7.30 18.89
C LEU A 297 -56.15 6.43 19.97
N ARG A 298 -56.32 6.97 21.18
CA ARG A 298 -57.00 6.24 22.28
C ARG A 298 -58.43 5.86 21.89
N GLN A 299 -59.15 6.73 21.17
CA GLN A 299 -60.46 6.44 20.60
C GLN A 299 -60.37 5.35 19.52
N ALA A 300 -59.42 5.45 18.59
CA ALA A 300 -59.26 4.52 17.46
C ALA A 300 -58.96 3.07 17.89
N GLU A 301 -58.27 2.86 19.01
CA GLU A 301 -58.12 1.52 19.63
C GLU A 301 -59.02 1.30 20.87
N GLY A 302 -60.15 2.01 20.95
CA GLY A 302 -61.26 1.70 21.85
C GLY A 302 -61.03 1.95 23.34
N ARG A 303 -60.01 2.73 23.69
CA ARG A 303 -59.58 3.06 25.08
C ARG A 303 -60.16 4.37 25.59
N LEU A 304 -60.82 5.14 24.73
CA LEU A 304 -61.49 6.39 25.06
C LEU A 304 -62.88 6.39 24.42
N ASP A 305 -63.91 6.49 25.27
CA ASP A 305 -65.28 6.74 24.83
C ASP A 305 -65.46 8.26 24.63
N PRO A 306 -65.75 8.76 23.42
CA PRO A 306 -65.92 10.20 23.19
C PRO A 306 -67.05 10.82 24.02
N SER A 307 -67.99 10.03 24.54
CA SER A 307 -69.09 10.52 25.38
C SER A 307 -68.67 10.87 26.82
N VAL A 308 -67.46 10.46 27.26
CA VAL A 308 -66.92 10.86 28.58
C VAL A 308 -66.05 12.13 28.52
N LEU A 309 -65.90 12.74 27.34
CA LEU A 309 -65.16 13.98 27.15
C LEU A 309 -66.07 15.21 27.28
N ALA A 310 -65.48 16.32 27.72
CA ALA A 310 -66.14 17.62 27.64
C ALA A 310 -66.55 17.95 26.18
N PRO A 311 -67.71 18.59 25.93
CA PRO A 311 -68.26 18.74 24.58
C PRO A 311 -67.37 19.48 23.58
N ASP A 312 -66.56 20.43 24.06
CA ASP A 312 -65.56 21.16 23.27
C ASP A 312 -64.39 20.27 22.85
N VAL A 313 -63.90 19.43 23.77
CA VAL A 313 -62.85 18.43 23.48
C VAL A 313 -63.37 17.38 22.50
N ALA A 314 -64.58 16.86 22.70
CA ALA A 314 -65.19 15.89 21.79
C ALA A 314 -65.38 16.46 20.36
N ALA A 315 -65.80 17.73 20.25
CA ALA A 315 -65.94 18.41 18.96
C ALA A 315 -64.59 18.63 18.25
N ALA A 316 -63.55 19.01 19.00
CA ALA A 316 -62.19 19.17 18.46
C ALA A 316 -61.53 17.82 18.08
N LEU A 317 -61.89 16.75 18.77
CA LEU A 317 -61.37 15.40 18.56
C LEU A 317 -61.90 14.73 17.29
N ALA A 318 -63.17 14.93 16.96
CA ALA A 318 -63.87 14.26 15.87
C ALA A 318 -63.12 14.26 14.50
N PRO A 319 -62.59 15.40 13.98
CA PRO A 319 -61.84 15.38 12.71
C PRO A 319 -60.51 14.62 12.81
N VAL A 320 -59.80 14.74 13.94
CA VAL A 320 -58.50 14.05 14.15
C VAL A 320 -58.69 12.54 14.30
N ALA A 321 -59.79 12.11 14.91
CA ALA A 321 -60.13 10.69 15.07
C ALA A 321 -60.43 9.99 13.73
N ALA A 322 -61.07 10.67 12.77
CA ALA A 322 -61.36 10.13 11.45
C ALA A 322 -60.09 9.83 10.62
N ASP A 323 -59.08 10.70 10.69
CA ASP A 323 -57.78 10.48 10.02
C ASP A 323 -56.97 9.32 10.62
N MET A 324 -57.36 8.84 11.80
CA MET A 324 -56.70 7.77 12.55
C MET A 324 -57.32 6.37 12.34
N GLU A 325 -58.24 6.20 11.38
CA GLU A 325 -58.75 4.88 11.01
C GLU A 325 -57.72 4.06 10.19
N GLY A 326 -57.58 2.78 10.52
CA GLY A 326 -56.69 1.83 9.84
C GLY A 326 -55.68 1.11 10.75
N SER A 327 -55.06 0.06 10.23
CA SER A 327 -54.12 -0.80 10.95
C SER A 327 -52.93 -1.19 10.08
N VAL A 328 -51.72 -1.27 10.66
CA VAL A 328 -50.50 -1.76 9.99
C VAL A 328 -50.68 -3.15 9.37
N PHE A 329 -51.55 -4.00 9.92
CA PHE A 329 -51.79 -5.37 9.44
C PHE A 329 -52.55 -5.44 8.10
N ALA A 330 -53.05 -4.30 7.60
CA ALA A 330 -53.62 -4.18 6.26
C ALA A 330 -52.58 -3.81 5.17
N LEU A 331 -51.32 -3.57 5.55
CA LEU A 331 -50.24 -3.22 4.64
C LEU A 331 -49.48 -4.46 4.15
N ASP A 332 -48.93 -4.39 2.94
CA ASP A 332 -47.99 -5.39 2.40
C ASP A 332 -46.60 -5.15 3.00
N LEU A 333 -46.32 -5.83 4.12
CA LEU A 333 -45.08 -5.69 4.87
C LEU A 333 -44.01 -6.65 4.32
N LYS A 334 -42.85 -6.11 3.95
CA LYS A 334 -41.75 -6.90 3.37
C LYS A 334 -41.00 -7.77 4.38
N GLY A 335 -40.99 -7.37 5.65
CA GLY A 335 -40.32 -8.10 6.71
C GLY A 335 -38.80 -7.94 6.73
N TYR A 336 -38.13 -9.01 7.15
CA TYR A 336 -36.68 -9.18 7.10
C TYR A 336 -36.17 -9.30 5.66
N ASP A 337 -35.19 -8.49 5.28
CA ASP A 337 -34.44 -8.56 4.03
C ASP A 337 -33.11 -9.33 4.22
N PRO A 338 -32.96 -10.52 3.61
CA PRO A 338 -31.71 -11.29 3.64
C PRO A 338 -30.53 -10.61 2.94
N LEU A 339 -30.75 -9.60 2.08
CA LEU A 339 -29.71 -8.88 1.35
C LEU A 339 -29.39 -7.52 1.99
N PHE A 340 -30.02 -7.17 3.11
CA PHE A 340 -29.91 -5.86 3.77
C PHE A 340 -28.46 -5.40 4.01
N LEU A 341 -27.59 -6.31 4.42
CA LEU A 341 -26.17 -6.03 4.68
C LEU A 341 -25.34 -5.76 3.40
N GLY A 342 -25.92 -5.89 2.20
CA GLY A 342 -25.20 -5.94 0.93
C GLY A 342 -24.64 -7.32 0.60
N ARG A 343 -24.80 -8.28 1.52
CA ARG A 343 -24.40 -9.68 1.41
C ARG A 343 -25.54 -10.57 1.90
N SER A 344 -25.71 -11.75 1.30
CA SER A 344 -26.79 -12.67 1.66
C SER A 344 -26.59 -13.26 3.05
N LEU A 345 -27.55 -12.99 3.94
CA LEU A 345 -27.68 -13.54 5.27
C LEU A 345 -29.10 -14.13 5.38
N PRO A 346 -29.29 -15.44 5.13
CA PRO A 346 -30.62 -16.05 5.22
C PRO A 346 -31.08 -16.19 6.68
N LEU A 347 -32.40 -16.34 6.87
CA LEU A 347 -32.97 -16.81 8.13
C LEU A 347 -32.35 -18.16 8.53
N PRO A 348 -32.16 -18.44 9.84
CA PRO A 348 -31.59 -19.70 10.28
C PRO A 348 -32.47 -20.88 9.87
N ALA A 349 -31.85 -21.93 9.33
CA ALA A 349 -32.56 -23.13 8.92
C ALA A 349 -33.00 -23.95 10.13
N LEU A 350 -34.22 -24.47 10.11
CA LEU A 350 -34.78 -25.26 11.22
C LEU A 350 -34.28 -26.72 11.17
N ASP A 351 -34.05 -27.35 12.34
CA ASP A 351 -33.95 -28.80 12.44
C ASP A 351 -35.32 -29.49 12.35
N ARG A 352 -35.36 -30.82 12.35
CA ARG A 352 -36.61 -31.58 12.19
C ARG A 352 -37.62 -31.30 13.32
N ALA A 353 -37.16 -31.03 14.54
CA ALA A 353 -38.04 -30.75 15.68
C ALA A 353 -38.56 -29.30 15.64
N ALA A 354 -37.67 -28.34 15.40
CA ALA A 354 -38.03 -26.94 15.20
C ALA A 354 -38.99 -26.77 14.00
N GLN A 355 -38.72 -27.45 12.89
CA GLN A 355 -39.56 -27.45 11.68
C GLN A 355 -40.97 -27.99 11.95
N ALA A 356 -41.10 -29.06 12.76
CA ALA A 356 -42.40 -29.64 13.13
C ALA A 356 -43.18 -28.75 14.12
N ALA A 357 -42.47 -27.99 14.96
CA ALA A 357 -43.05 -27.01 15.87
C ALA A 357 -43.32 -25.65 15.21
N ALA A 358 -42.84 -25.42 13.99
CA ALA A 358 -42.97 -24.14 13.30
C ALA A 358 -44.33 -23.95 12.63
N PHE A 359 -44.92 -22.77 12.83
CA PHE A 359 -46.12 -22.33 12.12
C PHE A 359 -45.86 -22.35 10.61
N ARG A 360 -46.81 -22.93 9.85
CA ARG A 360 -46.74 -23.11 8.39
C ARG A 360 -45.42 -23.72 7.88
N GLY A 361 -44.74 -24.52 8.71
CA GLY A 361 -43.44 -25.10 8.35
C GLY A 361 -42.31 -24.07 8.25
N GLY A 362 -42.32 -23.04 9.11
CA GLY A 362 -41.25 -22.05 9.16
C GLY A 362 -41.38 -20.94 8.11
N GLU A 363 -42.59 -20.67 7.62
CA GLU A 363 -42.84 -19.43 6.88
C GLU A 363 -42.62 -18.23 7.81
N ALA A 364 -41.93 -17.21 7.31
CA ALA A 364 -41.65 -16.00 8.07
C ALA A 364 -42.88 -15.07 8.07
N VAL A 365 -43.32 -14.63 9.25
CA VAL A 365 -44.39 -13.62 9.39
C VAL A 365 -43.74 -12.24 9.30
N PRO A 366 -44.03 -11.41 8.27
CA PRO A 366 -43.30 -10.18 8.01
C PRO A 366 -43.90 -8.96 8.70
N TYR A 367 -43.03 -8.01 9.05
CA TYR A 367 -43.31 -6.75 9.75
C TYR A 367 -42.54 -5.58 9.12
N VAL A 368 -42.59 -4.39 9.72
CA VAL A 368 -41.72 -3.27 9.33
C VAL A 368 -40.27 -3.59 9.74
N HIS A 369 -39.42 -3.95 8.76
CA HIS A 369 -37.98 -4.25 8.91
C HIS A 369 -37.61 -5.49 9.74
N PHE A 370 -38.55 -6.36 10.07
CA PHE A 370 -38.27 -7.64 10.72
C PHE A 370 -39.26 -8.74 10.37
N SER A 371 -38.92 -9.99 10.68
CA SER A 371 -39.84 -11.11 10.59
C SER A 371 -39.69 -12.07 11.77
N PHE A 372 -40.78 -12.75 12.14
CA PHE A 372 -40.73 -13.88 13.06
C PHE A 372 -40.76 -15.22 12.31
N LEU A 373 -39.93 -16.17 12.72
CA LEU A 373 -40.26 -17.59 12.61
C LEU A 373 -40.99 -17.98 13.90
N TYR A 374 -42.16 -18.62 13.81
CA TYR A 374 -43.04 -18.81 14.97
C TYR A 374 -43.16 -20.26 15.43
N ASN A 375 -43.05 -20.51 16.74
CA ASN A 375 -43.28 -21.82 17.35
C ASN A 375 -44.75 -21.93 17.81
N GLN A 376 -45.54 -22.74 17.09
CA GLN A 376 -46.97 -22.90 17.37
C GLN A 376 -47.26 -23.64 18.68
N ALA A 377 -46.34 -24.51 19.13
CA ALA A 377 -46.50 -25.29 20.36
C ALA A 377 -46.13 -24.51 21.63
N ARG A 378 -45.15 -23.60 21.53
CA ARG A 378 -44.77 -22.67 22.61
C ARG A 378 -45.54 -21.35 22.59
N ARG A 379 -46.29 -21.10 21.51
CA ARG A 379 -46.92 -19.81 21.19
C ARG A 379 -45.96 -18.62 21.31
N ALA A 380 -44.70 -18.81 20.92
CA ALA A 380 -43.63 -17.81 21.01
C ALA A 380 -42.75 -17.86 19.75
N PRO A 381 -41.96 -16.81 19.43
CA PRO A 381 -40.99 -16.87 18.35
C PRO A 381 -39.98 -18.01 18.53
N LEU A 382 -39.58 -18.65 17.43
CA LEU A 382 -38.32 -19.38 17.32
C LEU A 382 -37.17 -18.37 17.18
N VAL A 383 -37.36 -17.37 16.33
CA VAL A 383 -36.44 -16.24 16.11
C VAL A 383 -37.23 -15.03 15.63
N ALA A 384 -36.85 -13.84 16.07
CA ALA A 384 -37.10 -12.57 15.42
C ALA A 384 -35.85 -12.15 14.65
N ALA A 385 -35.96 -11.91 13.35
CA ALA A 385 -34.86 -11.45 12.50
C ALA A 385 -35.12 -10.00 12.11
N VAL A 386 -34.24 -9.08 12.53
CA VAL A 386 -34.43 -7.63 12.46
C VAL A 386 -33.31 -7.01 11.64
N ASN A 387 -33.65 -6.14 10.69
CA ASN A 387 -32.69 -5.27 10.03
C ASN A 387 -32.67 -3.91 10.73
N PHE A 388 -31.47 -3.40 11.05
CA PHE A 388 -31.26 -2.11 11.72
C PHE A 388 -30.26 -1.26 10.92
N ASP A 389 -30.73 -0.14 10.38
CA ASP A 389 -29.86 0.86 9.74
C ASP A 389 -29.60 2.02 10.71
N ARG A 390 -28.37 2.12 11.23
CA ARG A 390 -27.92 3.20 12.12
C ARG A 390 -27.92 4.56 11.41
N ALA A 391 -27.62 4.59 10.11
CA ALA A 391 -27.49 5.83 9.35
C ALA A 391 -28.84 6.43 8.95
N ALA A 392 -29.87 5.58 8.78
CA ALA A 392 -31.23 6.01 8.46
C ALA A 392 -32.19 6.10 9.67
N ARG A 393 -31.66 6.09 10.92
CA ARG A 393 -32.45 6.18 12.16
C ARG A 393 -33.30 7.45 12.22
N GLN A 394 -34.49 7.32 12.78
CA GLN A 394 -35.39 8.42 13.10
C GLN A 394 -35.85 8.34 14.56
N VAL A 395 -35.92 9.50 15.22
CA VAL A 395 -36.61 9.66 16.50
C VAL A 395 -38.04 10.06 16.21
N LEU A 396 -38.98 9.27 16.74
CA LEU A 396 -40.41 9.41 16.52
C LEU A 396 -41.12 9.39 17.89
N PRO A 397 -42.21 10.15 18.09
CA PRO A 397 -42.93 10.15 19.37
C PRO A 397 -43.46 8.76 19.70
N ALA A 398 -43.50 8.36 20.96
CA ALA A 398 -44.24 7.18 21.39
C ALA A 398 -45.75 7.48 21.33
N THR A 399 -46.54 6.56 20.78
CA THR A 399 -47.99 6.75 20.66
C THR A 399 -48.76 6.12 21.82
N GLY A 400 -48.10 5.25 22.58
CA GLY A 400 -48.72 4.55 23.70
C GLY A 400 -49.73 3.49 23.28
N THR A 401 -49.62 2.92 22.07
CA THR A 401 -50.40 1.74 21.61
C THR A 401 -50.36 0.61 22.64
N PRO A 402 -51.49 -0.06 22.94
CA PRO A 402 -51.55 -1.14 23.92
C PRO A 402 -50.91 -2.42 23.37
N ILE A 403 -50.62 -3.39 24.23
CA ILE A 403 -50.16 -4.71 23.77
C ILE A 403 -51.37 -5.49 23.25
N GLU A 404 -51.34 -5.86 21.97
CA GLU A 404 -52.46 -6.50 21.27
C GLU A 404 -52.18 -7.96 20.86
N PRO A 405 -53.23 -8.77 20.60
CA PRO A 405 -53.10 -10.05 19.90
C PRO A 405 -52.78 -9.84 18.41
N ASP A 406 -51.80 -10.57 17.86
CA ASP A 406 -51.48 -10.50 16.43
C ASP A 406 -52.62 -11.10 15.59
N PRO A 407 -53.33 -10.31 14.75
CA PRO A 407 -54.47 -10.82 14.00
C PRO A 407 -54.09 -11.81 12.91
N ARG A 408 -52.83 -11.81 12.44
CA ARG A 408 -52.31 -12.78 11.43
C ARG A 408 -52.17 -14.19 11.97
N LEU A 409 -52.10 -14.36 13.30
CA LEU A 409 -52.12 -15.67 13.93
C LEU A 409 -53.57 -16.14 14.14
N PRO A 410 -53.89 -17.43 13.89
CA PRO A 410 -55.15 -18.04 14.30
C PRO A 410 -55.39 -17.88 15.80
N PRO A 411 -56.62 -17.62 16.27
CA PRO A 411 -56.92 -17.37 17.69
C PRO A 411 -56.34 -18.40 18.65
N GLU A 412 -56.43 -19.68 18.30
CA GLU A 412 -55.93 -20.83 19.06
C GLU A 412 -54.40 -20.94 19.15
N LEU A 413 -53.68 -20.19 18.31
CA LEU A 413 -52.22 -20.09 18.35
C LEU A 413 -51.73 -18.82 19.06
N ARG A 414 -52.56 -17.80 19.27
CA ARG A 414 -52.14 -16.52 19.86
C ARG A 414 -51.59 -16.70 21.28
N PRO A 415 -50.50 -16.00 21.66
CA PRO A 415 -49.98 -16.07 23.03
C PRO A 415 -51.02 -15.54 24.03
N ASP A 416 -51.15 -16.25 25.16
CA ASP A 416 -52.12 -15.91 26.21
C ASP A 416 -51.57 -14.78 27.11
N PRO A 417 -52.34 -13.71 27.40
CA PRO A 417 -51.94 -12.66 28.33
C PRO A 417 -51.61 -13.15 29.75
N SER A 418 -52.23 -14.24 30.23
CA SER A 418 -52.02 -14.80 31.58
C SER A 418 -50.57 -15.25 31.86
N ARG A 419 -49.73 -15.44 30.83
CA ARG A 419 -48.31 -15.79 31.01
C ARG A 419 -47.46 -14.72 31.71
N PHE A 420 -48.01 -13.53 31.99
CA PHE A 420 -47.37 -12.49 32.81
C PHE A 420 -47.78 -12.54 34.30
N GLU A 421 -48.63 -13.50 34.69
CA GLU A 421 -48.94 -13.75 36.10
C GLU A 421 -47.70 -14.15 36.90
N GLY A 422 -47.77 -14.05 38.23
CA GLY A 422 -46.66 -14.36 39.13
C GLY A 422 -45.56 -13.30 39.22
N GLY A 423 -45.82 -12.07 38.76
CA GLY A 423 -44.86 -10.95 38.83
C GLY A 423 -43.84 -10.94 37.70
N LEU A 424 -44.12 -11.63 36.60
CA LEU A 424 -43.35 -11.54 35.36
C LEU A 424 -43.71 -10.25 34.61
N VAL A 425 -42.77 -9.74 33.81
CA VAL A 425 -42.93 -8.55 32.98
C VAL A 425 -42.63 -8.88 31.52
N ALA A 426 -43.01 -7.97 30.62
CA ALA A 426 -42.70 -8.08 29.20
C ALA A 426 -41.26 -7.62 28.90
N ALA A 427 -40.53 -8.43 28.14
CA ALA A 427 -39.33 -8.01 27.42
C ALA A 427 -39.55 -8.18 25.91
N ASP A 428 -39.13 -7.19 25.12
CA ASP A 428 -39.39 -7.15 23.68
C ASP A 428 -38.30 -7.93 22.91
N TYR A 429 -38.68 -8.89 22.07
CA TYR A 429 -37.73 -9.55 21.16
C TYR A 429 -37.20 -8.56 20.11
N VAL A 430 -38.06 -7.66 19.64
CA VAL A 430 -37.75 -6.55 18.73
C VAL A 430 -38.16 -5.26 19.40
N ASP A 431 -37.18 -4.43 19.76
CA ASP A 431 -37.42 -3.09 20.28
C ASP A 431 -37.76 -2.12 19.14
N ARG A 432 -38.62 -1.14 19.44
CA ARG A 432 -39.04 -0.09 18.50
C ARG A 432 -37.86 0.64 17.85
N THR A 433 -36.81 0.96 18.61
CA THR A 433 -35.66 1.71 18.09
C THR A 433 -34.81 0.93 17.09
N MET A 434 -35.00 -0.38 16.97
CA MET A 434 -34.37 -1.19 15.92
C MET A 434 -35.06 -1.06 14.56
N ILE A 435 -36.32 -0.59 14.53
CA ILE A 435 -37.16 -0.52 13.32
C ILE A 435 -37.55 0.92 12.91
N SER A 436 -37.23 1.92 13.72
CA SER A 436 -37.40 3.34 13.39
C SER A 436 -36.34 3.86 12.40
N TRP A 437 -36.35 3.36 11.16
CA TRP A 437 -35.44 3.84 10.10
C TRP A 437 -36.02 3.77 8.68
N GLY A 438 -35.47 4.57 7.76
CA GLY A 438 -35.73 4.49 6.30
C GLY A 438 -36.96 5.23 5.76
N GLU A 439 -37.30 4.99 4.49
CA GLU A 439 -38.40 5.66 3.75
C GLU A 439 -39.86 5.30 4.11
N PRO A 440 -40.23 4.16 4.76
CA PRO A 440 -41.62 3.90 5.19
C PRO A 440 -42.22 4.95 6.16
N LEU A 441 -41.45 5.99 6.48
CA LEU A 441 -41.64 6.98 7.51
C LEU A 441 -41.95 8.39 6.95
N ALA A 442 -42.08 8.53 5.61
CA ALA A 442 -41.93 9.81 4.90
C ALA A 442 -43.20 10.70 4.75
N ALA A 443 -44.29 10.46 5.48
CA ALA A 443 -45.56 11.20 5.29
C ALA A 443 -46.06 11.95 6.53
N ASP A 444 -46.34 11.25 7.64
CA ASP A 444 -46.75 11.85 8.92
C ASP A 444 -46.02 11.11 10.06
N PRO A 445 -45.17 11.80 10.84
CA PRO A 445 -44.43 11.19 11.95
C PRO A 445 -45.32 10.47 12.97
N PHE A 446 -46.56 10.91 13.19
CA PHE A 446 -47.44 10.30 14.20
C PHE A 446 -48.09 9.00 13.70
N ARG A 447 -48.64 8.99 12.49
CA ARG A 447 -49.13 7.76 11.82
C ARG A 447 -48.00 6.74 11.63
N THR A 448 -46.81 7.21 11.28
CA THR A 448 -45.60 6.39 11.21
C THR A 448 -45.23 5.82 12.59
N ALA A 449 -45.19 6.65 13.62
CA ALA A 449 -44.93 6.23 14.99
C ALA A 449 -45.90 5.12 15.45
N ARG A 450 -47.18 5.26 15.12
CA ARG A 450 -48.24 4.26 15.39
C ARG A 450 -48.02 2.97 14.62
N MET A 451 -47.65 3.05 13.35
CA MET A 451 -47.36 1.87 12.51
C MET A 451 -46.22 1.01 13.10
N LEU A 452 -45.17 1.67 13.60
CA LEU A 452 -44.08 1.00 14.30
C LEU A 452 -44.53 0.43 15.65
N ASP A 453 -45.29 1.20 16.42
CA ASP A 453 -45.83 0.75 17.72
C ASP A 453 -46.73 -0.47 17.56
N GLN A 454 -47.69 -0.46 16.62
CA GLN A 454 -48.53 -1.63 16.29
C GLN A 454 -47.71 -2.84 15.81
N SER A 455 -46.50 -2.62 15.26
CA SER A 455 -45.62 -3.72 14.87
C SER A 455 -44.95 -4.41 16.06
N VAL A 456 -44.60 -3.67 17.13
CA VAL A 456 -43.86 -4.19 18.30
C VAL A 456 -44.69 -4.38 19.58
N GLN A 457 -45.85 -3.72 19.69
CA GLN A 457 -46.80 -3.87 20.81
C GLN A 457 -47.76 -5.04 20.56
N LEU A 458 -47.19 -6.21 20.28
CA LEU A 458 -47.94 -7.45 20.12
C LEU A 458 -47.51 -8.48 21.15
N HIS A 459 -48.46 -9.25 21.68
CA HIS A 459 -48.13 -10.36 22.58
C HIS A 459 -47.09 -11.30 21.96
N LEU A 460 -47.08 -11.49 20.64
CA LEU A 460 -46.05 -12.28 19.95
C LEU A 460 -44.62 -11.75 20.20
N ASN A 461 -44.44 -10.44 20.21
CA ASN A 461 -43.15 -9.79 20.42
C ASN A 461 -42.73 -9.72 21.91
N LYS A 462 -43.62 -10.04 22.85
CA LYS A 462 -43.32 -9.97 24.28
C LYS A 462 -42.92 -11.34 24.84
N ALA A 463 -41.78 -11.41 25.51
CA ALA A 463 -41.36 -12.53 26.35
C ALA A 463 -41.78 -12.30 27.82
N PRO A 464 -42.37 -13.29 28.52
CA PRO A 464 -42.59 -13.20 29.96
C PRO A 464 -41.31 -13.52 30.72
N VAL A 465 -40.77 -12.53 31.43
CA VAL A 465 -39.47 -12.65 32.13
C VAL A 465 -39.51 -12.04 33.53
N HIS A 466 -38.57 -12.42 34.39
CA HIS A 466 -38.38 -11.77 35.67
C HIS A 466 -37.91 -10.31 35.49
N PRO A 467 -38.31 -9.36 36.35
CA PRO A 467 -37.94 -7.95 36.23
C PRO A 467 -36.42 -7.70 36.12
N ALA A 468 -35.61 -8.46 36.85
CA ALA A 468 -34.15 -8.39 36.76
C ALA A 468 -33.63 -8.78 35.36
N ALA A 469 -34.13 -9.90 34.80
CA ALA A 469 -33.80 -10.33 33.45
C ALA A 469 -34.29 -9.33 32.37
N ALA A 470 -35.44 -8.69 32.56
CA ALA A 470 -35.93 -7.63 31.67
C ALA A 470 -35.02 -6.38 31.67
N ALA A 471 -34.55 -5.95 32.85
CA ALA A 471 -33.60 -4.85 32.97
C ALA A 471 -32.27 -5.17 32.28
N VAL A 472 -31.74 -6.39 32.48
CA VAL A 472 -30.52 -6.88 31.81
C VAL A 472 -30.71 -6.97 30.30
N TRP A 473 -31.84 -7.49 29.82
CA TRP A 473 -32.18 -7.54 28.38
C TRP A 473 -32.26 -6.15 27.75
N THR A 474 -32.88 -5.19 28.44
CA THR A 474 -33.00 -3.80 27.98
C THR A 474 -31.63 -3.10 27.97
N GLY A 475 -30.78 -3.37 28.96
CA GLY A 475 -29.40 -2.89 29.01
C GLY A 475 -28.54 -3.45 27.87
N LEU A 476 -28.59 -4.76 27.66
CA LEU A 476 -27.80 -5.44 26.62
C LEU A 476 -28.26 -5.04 25.21
N THR A 477 -29.57 -5.00 24.93
CA THR A 477 -30.08 -4.61 23.60
C THR A 477 -29.74 -3.16 23.25
N ARG A 478 -29.74 -2.25 24.23
CA ARG A 478 -29.21 -0.89 24.07
C ARG A 478 -27.70 -0.93 23.75
N TRP A 479 -26.92 -1.56 24.61
CA TRP A 479 -25.46 -1.65 24.48
C TRP A 479 -25.04 -2.24 23.13
N ILE A 480 -25.60 -3.38 22.71
CA ILE A 480 -25.18 -4.06 21.48
C ILE A 480 -25.53 -3.27 20.21
N ARG A 481 -26.66 -2.54 20.20
CA ARG A 481 -27.02 -1.59 19.12
C ARG A 481 -25.95 -0.51 18.91
N GLU A 482 -25.24 -0.12 19.97
CA GLU A 482 -24.23 0.93 19.93
C GLU A 482 -22.81 0.36 19.73
N GLN A 483 -22.48 -0.72 20.44
CA GLN A 483 -21.11 -1.22 20.56
C GLN A 483 -20.72 -2.27 19.51
N HIS A 484 -21.65 -3.07 19.01
CA HIS A 484 -21.34 -4.08 17.99
C HIS A 484 -20.82 -3.42 16.72
N ASN A 485 -19.54 -3.62 16.40
CA ASN A 485 -18.90 -3.11 15.19
C ASN A 485 -19.25 -1.63 14.91
N ARG A 486 -18.76 -0.71 15.75
CA ARG A 486 -19.17 0.71 15.78
C ARG A 486 -19.17 1.43 14.42
N SER A 487 -18.31 1.05 13.46
CA SER A 487 -18.27 1.71 12.13
C SER A 487 -19.28 1.16 11.13
N ALA A 488 -19.89 0.00 11.39
CA ALA A 488 -20.93 -0.55 10.52
C ALA A 488 -22.23 0.27 10.63
N THR A 489 -22.74 0.76 9.50
CA THR A 489 -24.03 1.45 9.44
C THR A 489 -25.22 0.50 9.47
N ARG A 490 -25.04 -0.75 9.01
CA ARG A 490 -26.09 -1.77 8.96
C ARG A 490 -25.76 -2.97 9.84
N VAL A 491 -26.72 -3.36 10.65
CA VAL A 491 -26.64 -4.52 11.54
C VAL A 491 -27.92 -5.36 11.37
N THR A 492 -27.78 -6.68 11.36
CA THR A 492 -28.89 -7.62 11.54
C THR A 492 -28.86 -8.16 12.95
N PHE A 493 -30.02 -8.21 13.61
CA PHE A 493 -30.19 -8.90 14.87
C PHE A 493 -31.05 -10.15 14.69
N PHE A 494 -30.65 -11.24 15.33
CA PHE A 494 -31.51 -12.40 15.57
C PHE A 494 -31.75 -12.49 17.08
N THR A 495 -33.00 -12.55 17.52
CA THR A 495 -33.35 -12.68 18.94
C THR A 495 -34.38 -13.78 19.17
N GLY A 496 -34.44 -14.33 20.38
CA GLY A 496 -35.48 -15.30 20.71
C GLY A 496 -35.40 -15.87 22.12
N PRO A 497 -36.33 -16.78 22.46
CA PRO A 497 -36.33 -17.52 23.71
C PRO A 497 -35.56 -18.85 23.61
N ILE A 498 -35.13 -19.36 24.77
CA ILE A 498 -34.82 -20.78 25.00
C ILE A 498 -35.76 -21.27 26.09
N PHE A 499 -36.42 -22.42 25.91
CA PHE A 499 -37.32 -23.02 26.90
C PHE A 499 -36.70 -24.27 27.51
N GLN A 500 -36.96 -24.55 28.80
CA GLN A 500 -36.67 -25.88 29.33
C GLN A 500 -37.58 -26.95 28.70
N PRO A 501 -37.13 -28.20 28.60
CA PRO A 501 -38.01 -29.33 28.34
C PRO A 501 -39.15 -29.38 29.39
N GLY A 502 -40.40 -29.49 28.92
CA GLY A 502 -41.58 -29.59 29.79
C GLY A 502 -42.25 -28.27 30.21
N GLU A 503 -41.51 -27.16 30.35
CA GLU A 503 -42.09 -25.84 30.69
C GLU A 503 -42.70 -25.18 29.45
N SER A 504 -43.96 -24.71 29.51
CA SER A 504 -44.74 -24.32 28.32
C SER A 504 -44.75 -22.82 27.98
N ALA A 505 -44.75 -21.95 28.98
CA ALA A 505 -45.06 -20.52 28.79
C ALA A 505 -43.90 -19.55 29.09
N VAL A 506 -43.00 -19.90 30.02
CA VAL A 506 -41.90 -19.03 30.46
C VAL A 506 -40.59 -19.53 29.85
N PRO A 507 -39.81 -18.69 29.15
CA PRO A 507 -38.50 -19.06 28.65
C PRO A 507 -37.49 -19.18 29.81
N ALA A 508 -36.57 -20.13 29.71
CA ALA A 508 -35.44 -20.30 30.62
C ALA A 508 -34.37 -19.23 30.45
N SER A 509 -34.22 -18.73 29.21
CA SER A 509 -33.28 -17.67 28.82
C SER A 509 -33.80 -16.91 27.60
N LEU A 510 -33.32 -15.69 27.39
CA LEU A 510 -33.40 -14.96 26.13
C LEU A 510 -32.03 -14.98 25.44
N TRP A 511 -31.99 -15.00 24.12
CA TRP A 511 -30.76 -14.97 23.33
C TRP A 511 -30.79 -13.87 22.27
N LEU A 512 -29.61 -13.37 21.92
CA LEU A 512 -29.39 -12.35 20.89
C LEU A 512 -28.13 -12.68 20.09
N ILE A 513 -28.18 -12.45 18.79
CA ILE A 513 -27.02 -12.47 17.88
C ILE A 513 -27.03 -11.16 17.08
N ALA A 514 -25.92 -10.43 17.08
CA ALA A 514 -25.69 -9.28 16.23
C ALA A 514 -24.76 -9.67 15.07
N VAL A 515 -25.10 -9.28 13.85
CA VAL A 515 -24.32 -9.57 12.63
C VAL A 515 -24.18 -8.31 11.78
N SER A 516 -22.95 -7.99 11.38
CA SER A 516 -22.63 -6.90 10.46
C SER A 516 -21.52 -7.32 9.49
N LEU A 517 -21.12 -6.46 8.56
CA LEU A 517 -19.93 -6.65 7.74
C LEU A 517 -18.74 -5.89 8.32
N ARG A 518 -17.54 -6.44 8.18
CA ARG A 518 -16.30 -5.73 8.48
C ARG A 518 -16.18 -4.48 7.61
N ASP A 519 -15.69 -3.40 8.19
CA ASP A 519 -15.44 -2.14 7.51
C ASP A 519 -14.61 -2.35 6.22
N PRO A 520 -15.00 -1.78 5.07
CA PRO A 520 -14.24 -1.91 3.81
C PRO A 520 -12.78 -1.48 3.94
N VAL A 521 -12.43 -0.55 4.84
CA VAL A 521 -11.04 -0.10 5.05
C VAL A 521 -10.11 -1.26 5.44
N TRP A 522 -10.62 -2.24 6.20
CA TRP A 522 -9.84 -3.39 6.69
C TRP A 522 -9.93 -4.62 5.78
N VAL A 523 -10.43 -4.46 4.55
CA VAL A 523 -10.62 -5.55 3.57
C VAL A 523 -9.79 -5.27 2.31
N PRO A 524 -8.86 -6.15 1.91
CA PRO A 524 -8.07 -5.97 0.70
C PRO A 524 -8.93 -5.79 -0.55
N ALA A 525 -8.51 -4.90 -1.45
CA ALA A 525 -9.23 -4.62 -2.69
C ALA A 525 -9.51 -5.91 -3.50
N GLY A 526 -10.76 -6.11 -3.89
CA GLY A 526 -11.22 -7.31 -4.60
C GLY A 526 -11.59 -8.50 -3.71
N GLN A 527 -11.48 -8.40 -2.38
CA GLN A 527 -12.04 -9.40 -1.45
C GLN A 527 -13.45 -9.01 -0.98
N GLU A 528 -14.28 -10.02 -0.74
CA GLU A 528 -15.60 -9.84 -0.14
C GLU A 528 -15.47 -9.50 1.35
N GLN A 529 -16.31 -8.59 1.86
CA GLN A 529 -16.28 -8.21 3.27
C GLN A 529 -16.70 -9.41 4.15
N PRO A 530 -15.85 -9.85 5.10
CA PRO A 530 -16.24 -10.90 6.03
C PRO A 530 -17.30 -10.40 7.01
N PHE A 531 -18.19 -11.30 7.45
CA PHE A 531 -19.09 -11.02 8.55
C PHE A 531 -18.30 -10.72 9.84
N VAL A 532 -18.93 -9.95 10.72
CA VAL A 532 -18.58 -9.79 12.14
C VAL A 532 -19.82 -10.19 12.91
N ALA A 533 -19.71 -11.17 13.82
CA ALA A 533 -20.86 -11.68 14.56
C ALA A 533 -20.55 -11.81 16.06
N GLU A 534 -21.53 -11.48 16.90
CA GLU A 534 -21.45 -11.58 18.37
C GLU A 534 -22.77 -12.15 18.91
N ALA A 535 -22.69 -12.99 19.94
CA ALA A 535 -23.84 -13.72 20.46
C ALA A 535 -23.87 -13.74 22.00
N PHE A 536 -25.08 -13.67 22.54
CA PHE A 536 -25.34 -13.52 23.97
C PHE A 536 -26.53 -14.36 24.43
N LEU A 537 -26.49 -14.79 25.68
CA LEU A 537 -27.54 -15.53 26.36
C LEU A 537 -27.78 -14.92 27.76
N ILE A 538 -29.01 -14.49 28.02
CA ILE A 538 -29.43 -13.92 29.30
C ILE A 538 -30.32 -14.95 30.01
N PRO A 539 -29.90 -15.50 31.17
CA PRO A 539 -30.76 -16.33 32.00
C PRO A 539 -32.03 -15.57 32.40
N ASN A 540 -33.19 -16.23 32.35
CA ASN A 540 -34.43 -15.64 32.87
C ASN A 540 -34.62 -16.05 34.33
N ARG A 541 -34.03 -15.28 35.26
CA ARG A 541 -34.09 -15.55 36.71
C ARG A 541 -34.30 -14.26 37.52
N PRO A 542 -34.87 -14.33 38.74
CA PRO A 542 -35.07 -13.15 39.57
C PRO A 542 -33.76 -12.51 40.07
N ASP A 543 -32.65 -13.25 40.07
CA ASP A 543 -31.29 -12.85 40.46
C ASP A 543 -30.38 -12.51 39.27
N THR A 544 -30.94 -12.30 38.08
CA THR A 544 -30.15 -11.99 36.87
C THR A 544 -29.52 -10.60 36.97
N LEU A 545 -28.19 -10.53 36.94
CA LEU A 545 -27.42 -9.28 37.01
C LEU A 545 -26.56 -9.07 35.76
N MET A 546 -26.43 -7.83 35.33
CA MET A 546 -25.48 -7.42 34.29
C MET A 546 -24.36 -6.62 34.94
N GLU A 547 -23.30 -7.32 35.35
CA GLU A 547 -22.05 -6.66 35.73
C GLU A 547 -21.32 -6.14 34.49
N GLU A 548 -21.11 -7.02 33.50
CA GLU A 548 -20.42 -6.71 32.25
C GLU A 548 -21.06 -7.50 31.10
N PRO A 549 -21.36 -6.88 29.94
CA PRO A 549 -22.04 -7.55 28.81
C PRO A 549 -21.36 -8.83 28.31
N TRP A 550 -20.02 -8.88 28.33
CA TRP A 550 -19.25 -10.03 27.85
C TRP A 550 -19.45 -11.29 28.72
N LYS A 551 -19.86 -11.15 29.99
CA LYS A 551 -20.19 -12.30 30.87
C LYS A 551 -21.46 -13.03 30.42
N LEU A 552 -22.28 -12.39 29.60
CA LEU A 552 -23.47 -12.95 28.97
C LEU A 552 -23.17 -13.52 27.57
N ALA A 553 -21.92 -13.48 27.10
CA ALA A 553 -21.56 -13.99 25.78
C ALA A 553 -21.79 -15.50 25.67
N MET A 554 -22.22 -15.94 24.50
CA MET A 554 -22.50 -17.32 24.15
C MET A 554 -22.00 -17.56 22.72
N THR A 555 -21.73 -18.81 22.34
CA THR A 555 -21.44 -19.13 20.94
C THR A 555 -22.73 -19.23 20.12
N ILE A 556 -22.72 -18.76 18.87
CA ILE A 556 -23.82 -18.93 17.91
C ILE A 556 -24.18 -20.41 17.74
N GLU A 557 -23.15 -21.26 17.74
CA GLU A 557 -23.28 -22.72 17.69
C GLU A 557 -23.98 -23.29 18.94
N GLY A 558 -23.71 -22.71 20.12
CA GLY A 558 -24.39 -23.02 21.37
C GLY A 558 -25.87 -22.64 21.35
N ILE A 559 -26.20 -21.44 20.86
CA ILE A 559 -27.59 -21.00 20.64
C ILE A 559 -28.28 -21.95 19.67
N GLY A 560 -27.65 -22.29 18.54
CA GLY A 560 -28.20 -23.22 17.55
C GLY A 560 -28.56 -24.59 18.14
N ARG A 561 -27.64 -25.20 18.91
CA ARG A 561 -27.90 -26.45 19.63
C ARG A 561 -29.05 -26.36 20.63
N ALA A 562 -29.16 -25.25 21.35
CA ALA A 562 -30.18 -25.08 22.39
C ALA A 562 -31.57 -24.71 21.86
N THR A 563 -31.67 -24.30 20.58
CA THR A 563 -32.91 -23.82 19.94
C THR A 563 -33.41 -24.71 18.79
N GLY A 564 -32.55 -25.60 18.25
CA GLY A 564 -32.83 -26.36 17.02
C GLY A 564 -32.62 -25.52 15.74
N LEU A 565 -31.96 -24.36 15.84
CA LEU A 565 -31.64 -23.47 14.73
C LEU A 565 -30.26 -23.78 14.15
N ARG A 566 -30.13 -23.71 12.82
CA ARG A 566 -28.84 -23.74 12.10
C ARG A 566 -28.59 -22.40 11.43
N PHE A 567 -27.68 -21.63 12.01
CA PHE A 567 -27.18 -20.38 11.46
C PHE A 567 -26.22 -20.61 10.30
N LEU A 568 -26.01 -19.60 9.45
CA LEU A 568 -25.07 -19.68 8.33
C LEU A 568 -23.63 -19.94 8.83
N ASP A 569 -22.95 -20.94 8.25
CA ASP A 569 -21.59 -21.35 8.67
C ASP A 569 -20.56 -20.21 8.65
N GLU A 570 -20.79 -19.17 7.85
CA GLU A 570 -19.95 -17.98 7.82
C GLU A 570 -20.09 -17.13 9.08
N ILE A 571 -21.30 -16.94 9.61
CA ILE A 571 -21.49 -16.20 10.86
C ILE A 571 -21.07 -17.03 12.07
N VAL A 572 -21.22 -18.37 12.02
CA VAL A 572 -20.69 -19.29 13.03
C VAL A 572 -19.14 -19.25 13.08
N ARG A 573 -18.48 -19.05 11.93
CA ARG A 573 -17.03 -18.84 11.87
C ARG A 573 -16.59 -17.43 12.26
N ALA A 574 -17.43 -16.42 12.02
CA ALA A 574 -17.19 -15.02 12.42
C ALA A 574 -17.57 -14.71 13.88
N ASP A 575 -18.05 -15.70 14.63
CA ASP A 575 -18.54 -15.59 16.00
C ASP A 575 -17.43 -15.20 16.99
N ARG A 576 -17.38 -13.92 17.35
CA ARG A 576 -16.52 -13.39 18.43
C ARG A 576 -16.85 -13.99 19.79
N GLY A 577 -18.06 -14.55 19.97
CA GLY A 577 -18.43 -15.33 21.16
C GLY A 577 -17.51 -16.53 21.38
N ARG A 578 -16.95 -17.14 20.32
CA ARG A 578 -15.91 -18.19 20.47
C ARG A 578 -14.62 -17.67 21.09
N THR A 579 -14.23 -16.45 20.75
CA THR A 579 -13.09 -15.75 21.36
C THR A 579 -13.42 -15.36 22.80
N ILE A 580 -14.59 -14.75 23.06
CA ILE A 580 -14.96 -14.20 24.37
C ILE A 580 -15.25 -15.29 25.43
N VAL A 581 -15.96 -16.37 25.07
CA VAL A 581 -16.27 -17.47 26.01
C VAL A 581 -15.01 -18.23 26.45
N ASN A 582 -13.92 -18.14 25.67
CA ASN A 582 -12.60 -18.64 26.04
C ASN A 582 -11.58 -17.51 26.24
N ALA A 583 -12.01 -16.24 26.34
CA ALA A 583 -11.10 -15.10 26.35
C ALA A 583 -10.33 -15.09 27.65
N THR A 584 -9.04 -15.30 27.52
CA THR A 584 -8.06 -15.16 28.59
C THR A 584 -7.88 -13.67 28.92
N GLU A 585 -7.18 -13.37 30.02
CA GLU A 585 -6.93 -11.98 30.46
C GLU A 585 -6.15 -11.20 29.37
N GLY A 586 -5.29 -11.85 28.58
CA GLY A 586 -4.58 -11.23 27.45
C GLY A 586 -5.47 -10.90 26.24
N ASP A 587 -6.49 -11.71 25.93
CA ASP A 587 -7.44 -11.39 24.84
C ASP A 587 -8.25 -10.13 25.20
N ARG A 588 -8.77 -10.04 26.43
CA ARG A 588 -9.58 -8.90 26.90
C ARG A 588 -8.79 -7.59 26.98
N LEU A 589 -7.51 -7.68 27.33
CA LEU A 589 -6.60 -6.54 27.38
C LEU A 589 -6.18 -6.09 25.97
N ALA A 590 -6.00 -7.02 25.04
CA ALA A 590 -5.77 -6.69 23.63
C ALA A 590 -6.99 -5.97 23.03
N ASP A 591 -8.20 -6.51 23.17
CA ASP A 591 -9.44 -5.89 22.66
C ASP A 591 -9.67 -4.44 23.17
N ARG A 592 -9.15 -4.09 24.36
CA ARG A 592 -9.22 -2.75 24.95
C ARG A 592 -8.10 -1.80 24.50
N ALA A 593 -7.01 -2.29 23.91
CA ALA A 593 -5.83 -1.49 23.57
C ALA A 593 -6.11 -0.34 22.58
N GLY A 594 -7.16 -0.43 21.75
CA GLY A 594 -7.58 0.66 20.88
C GLY A 594 -7.95 1.96 21.61
N ALA A 595 -8.43 1.87 22.86
CA ALA A 595 -8.79 3.04 23.68
C ALA A 595 -7.56 3.85 24.16
N LEU A 596 -6.33 3.36 23.92
CA LEU A 596 -5.11 4.14 24.14
C LEU A 596 -4.98 5.34 23.21
N ASN A 597 -5.76 5.39 22.12
CA ASN A 597 -5.80 6.51 21.18
C ASN A 597 -6.93 7.52 21.46
N ASP A 598 -7.80 7.26 22.45
CA ASP A 598 -8.83 8.21 22.87
C ASP A 598 -8.22 9.43 23.61
N PRO A 599 -8.96 10.53 23.79
CA PRO A 599 -8.50 11.66 24.61
C PRO A 599 -8.19 11.25 26.07
N PRO A 600 -7.24 11.91 26.75
CA PRO A 600 -6.87 11.59 28.13
C PRO A 600 -8.07 11.57 29.09
N SER A 601 -8.22 10.46 29.82
CA SER A 601 -9.31 10.22 30.78
C SER A 601 -8.84 9.38 31.96
N GLU A 602 -9.65 9.30 33.02
CA GLU A 602 -9.39 8.40 34.15
C GLU A 602 -9.39 6.93 33.70
N ASP A 603 -10.32 6.55 32.81
CA ASP A 603 -10.41 5.21 32.23
C ASP A 603 -9.18 4.83 31.39
N GLN A 604 -8.66 5.77 30.58
CA GLN A 604 -7.43 5.56 29.82
C GLN A 604 -6.22 5.40 30.76
N THR A 605 -6.16 6.20 31.83
CA THR A 605 -5.09 6.13 32.82
C THR A 605 -5.10 4.79 33.55
N ALA A 606 -6.29 4.30 33.92
CA ALA A 606 -6.48 2.98 34.50
C ALA A 606 -6.07 1.86 33.54
N LEU A 607 -6.49 1.93 32.27
CA LEU A 607 -6.12 0.96 31.23
C LEU A 607 -4.60 0.92 30.98
N MET A 608 -3.93 2.08 30.93
CA MET A 608 -2.47 2.17 30.81
C MET A 608 -1.76 1.46 31.95
N ALA A 609 -2.20 1.66 33.20
CA ALA A 609 -1.64 0.97 34.36
C ALA A 609 -1.90 -0.55 34.34
N GLU A 610 -3.10 -0.96 33.92
CA GLU A 610 -3.50 -2.37 33.79
C GLU A 610 -2.65 -3.11 32.74
N LEU A 611 -2.46 -2.51 31.56
CA LEU A 611 -1.61 -3.02 30.49
C LEU A 611 -0.13 -3.06 30.88
N ALA A 612 0.38 -2.01 31.54
CA ALA A 612 1.77 -1.99 32.03
C ALA A 612 2.02 -3.13 33.03
N LEU A 613 1.13 -3.35 33.99
CA LEU A 613 1.23 -4.45 34.96
C LEU A 613 1.16 -5.83 34.30
N ALA A 614 0.31 -6.01 33.29
CA ALA A 614 0.22 -7.24 32.52
C ALA A 614 1.52 -7.58 31.78
N LEU A 615 2.22 -6.56 31.27
CA LEU A 615 3.47 -6.72 30.50
C LEU A 615 4.74 -6.80 31.37
N GLN A 616 4.78 -6.12 32.53
CA GLN A 616 6.02 -5.97 33.32
C GLN A 616 6.23 -6.97 34.47
N GLY A 617 5.18 -7.66 34.92
CA GLY A 617 5.22 -8.38 36.21
C GLY A 617 5.21 -9.91 36.18
N GLY A 618 5.23 -10.56 35.01
CA GLY A 618 4.99 -12.01 34.90
C GLY A 618 3.58 -12.46 35.35
N ARG A 619 2.67 -11.50 35.56
CA ARG A 619 1.28 -11.70 35.97
C ARG A 619 0.50 -12.53 34.94
N LEU A 620 0.82 -12.37 33.67
CA LEU A 620 0.28 -13.14 32.57
C LEU A 620 1.33 -14.09 31.99
N PRO A 621 0.93 -15.29 31.53
CA PRO A 621 1.79 -16.15 30.71
C PRO A 621 2.28 -15.40 29.46
N ALA A 622 3.45 -15.77 28.95
CA ALA A 622 4.03 -15.08 27.80
C ALA A 622 3.22 -15.24 26.50
N SER A 623 2.39 -16.28 26.38
CA SER A 623 1.40 -16.43 25.30
C SER A 623 0.29 -15.38 25.37
N GLU A 624 -0.01 -14.89 26.57
CA GLU A 624 -1.03 -13.89 26.85
C GLU A 624 -0.49 -12.47 26.68
N GLN A 625 0.71 -12.21 27.18
CA GLN A 625 1.44 -10.97 26.88
C GLN A 625 1.65 -10.80 25.36
N ALA A 626 1.93 -11.87 24.63
CA ALA A 626 2.09 -11.85 23.18
C ALA A 626 0.81 -11.45 22.41
N LYS A 627 -0.38 -11.60 22.99
CA LYS A 627 -1.64 -11.10 22.40
C LYS A 627 -1.69 -9.57 22.50
N ILE A 628 -1.48 -9.04 23.70
CA ILE A 628 -1.43 -7.60 23.99
C ILE A 628 -0.36 -6.91 23.15
N ILE A 629 0.87 -7.44 23.14
CA ILE A 629 2.00 -6.86 22.38
C ILE A 629 1.70 -6.84 20.89
N ARG A 630 1.03 -7.86 20.34
CA ARG A 630 0.68 -7.89 18.92
C ARG A 630 -0.35 -6.82 18.56
N GLU A 631 -1.33 -6.58 19.42
CA GLU A 631 -2.30 -5.50 19.19
C GLU A 631 -1.62 -4.12 19.29
N LEU A 632 -0.77 -3.91 20.30
CA LEU A 632 0.04 -2.69 20.42
C LEU A 632 0.97 -2.48 19.20
N ALA A 633 1.60 -3.54 18.70
CA ALA A 633 2.40 -3.50 17.48
C ALA A 633 1.55 -3.24 16.23
N GLY A 634 0.31 -3.76 16.19
CA GLY A 634 -0.67 -3.51 15.13
C GLY A 634 -1.12 -2.06 15.10
N LEU A 635 -1.39 -1.45 16.26
CA LEU A 635 -1.65 -0.02 16.40
C LEU A 635 -0.44 0.80 15.92
N LEU A 636 0.77 0.48 16.40
CA LEU A 636 2.00 1.21 16.04
C LEU A 636 2.38 1.06 14.56
N ALA A 637 2.15 -0.12 13.97
CA ALA A 637 2.40 -0.42 12.55
C ALA A 637 1.22 -0.05 11.65
N GLY A 638 0.11 0.48 12.20
CA GLY A 638 -1.09 0.86 11.48
C GLY A 638 -0.88 2.07 10.56
N PRO A 639 -1.96 2.58 9.95
CA PRO A 639 -1.97 3.93 9.38
C PRO A 639 -1.70 5.01 10.47
N PRO A 640 -1.35 6.27 10.09
CA PRO A 640 -0.78 7.27 10.99
C PRO A 640 -1.73 7.85 12.07
N ASP A 641 -2.95 7.33 12.18
CA ASP A 641 -4.10 7.85 12.94
C ASP A 641 -3.96 7.67 14.47
N LEU A 642 -2.84 7.10 14.93
CA LEU A 642 -2.36 7.28 16.30
C LEU A 642 -2.04 8.75 16.53
N THR A 643 -2.89 9.40 17.35
CA THR A 643 -2.63 10.70 17.97
C THR A 643 -1.25 10.71 18.61
N SER A 644 -0.60 11.87 18.73
CA SER A 644 0.70 12.00 19.39
C SER A 644 0.70 11.38 20.80
N ALA A 645 -0.36 11.63 21.58
CA ALA A 645 -0.58 11.01 22.89
C ALA A 645 -0.76 9.48 22.80
N GLY A 646 -1.61 8.97 21.90
CA GLY A 646 -1.79 7.53 21.71
C GLY A 646 -0.51 6.81 21.27
N ARG A 647 0.31 7.46 20.43
CA ARG A 647 1.61 6.95 20.01
C ARG A 647 2.58 6.87 21.19
N VAL A 648 2.65 7.90 22.02
CA VAL A 648 3.44 7.91 23.26
C VAL A 648 2.94 6.83 24.24
N ASN A 649 1.63 6.64 24.38
CA ASN A 649 1.04 5.57 25.21
C ASN A 649 1.47 4.17 24.74
N VAL A 650 1.28 3.85 23.46
CA VAL A 650 1.66 2.56 22.86
C VAL A 650 3.17 2.31 22.94
N LEU A 651 3.99 3.33 22.63
CA LEU A 651 5.45 3.25 22.77
C LEU A 651 5.89 3.08 24.23
N THR A 652 5.21 3.70 25.18
CA THR A 652 5.50 3.55 26.62
C THR A 652 5.27 2.11 27.09
N LEU A 653 4.18 1.48 26.66
CA LEU A 653 3.89 0.08 26.98
C LEU A 653 4.90 -0.88 26.32
N LEU A 654 5.19 -0.71 25.02
CA LEU A 654 6.14 -1.55 24.30
C LEU A 654 7.58 -1.40 24.81
N ALA A 655 8.04 -0.17 25.05
CA ALA A 655 9.34 0.11 25.65
C ALA A 655 9.41 -0.23 27.15
N GLY A 656 8.26 -0.56 27.76
CA GLY A 656 8.14 -1.11 29.11
C GLY A 656 8.35 -2.62 29.19
N VAL A 657 8.27 -3.36 28.07
CA VAL A 657 8.49 -4.81 28.02
C VAL A 657 9.97 -5.12 28.34
N PRO A 658 10.27 -6.02 29.30
CA PRO A 658 11.67 -6.34 29.68
C PRO A 658 12.50 -6.84 28.48
N ALA A 659 13.73 -6.34 28.33
CA ALA A 659 14.57 -6.55 27.15
C ALA A 659 14.84 -8.05 26.86
N GLU A 660 15.05 -8.84 27.91
CA GLU A 660 15.24 -10.29 27.84
C GLU A 660 14.01 -11.04 27.28
N SER A 661 12.80 -10.48 27.42
CA SER A 661 11.56 -11.10 26.94
C SER A 661 11.50 -11.10 25.40
N TRP A 662 12.09 -10.08 24.75
CA TRP A 662 12.22 -10.05 23.29
C TRP A 662 13.15 -11.12 22.72
N ASN A 663 13.98 -11.76 23.54
CA ASN A 663 14.91 -12.80 23.11
C ASN A 663 14.39 -14.23 23.36
N ARG A 664 13.12 -14.37 23.78
CA ARG A 664 12.51 -15.69 23.96
C ARG A 664 12.26 -16.40 22.62
N PRO A 665 12.50 -17.72 22.51
CA PRO A 665 12.27 -18.47 21.26
C PRO A 665 10.81 -18.45 20.76
N ASP A 666 9.84 -18.38 21.68
CA ASP A 666 8.40 -18.35 21.37
C ASP A 666 7.91 -16.98 20.89
N TRP A 667 8.70 -15.92 21.06
CA TRP A 667 8.37 -14.55 20.66
C TRP A 667 9.05 -14.09 19.37
N ILE A 668 9.77 -14.96 18.65
CA ILE A 668 10.58 -14.52 17.51
C ILE A 668 9.78 -13.86 16.37
N VAL A 669 8.55 -14.34 16.11
CA VAL A 669 7.62 -13.73 15.14
C VAL A 669 7.11 -12.37 15.65
N LEU A 670 6.75 -12.30 16.93
CA LEU A 670 6.30 -11.08 17.60
C LEU A 670 7.41 -10.01 17.61
N LYS A 671 8.66 -10.41 17.83
CA LYS A 671 9.83 -9.52 17.76
C LYS A 671 9.98 -8.93 16.35
N ALA A 672 9.81 -9.74 15.31
CA ALA A 672 9.87 -9.28 13.92
C ALA A 672 8.71 -8.32 13.56
N GLU A 673 7.48 -8.62 14.03
CA GLU A 673 6.31 -7.73 13.91
C GLU A 673 6.60 -6.35 14.52
N VAL A 674 7.14 -6.31 15.75
CA VAL A 674 7.43 -5.05 16.46
C VAL A 674 8.66 -4.34 15.88
N ARG A 675 9.72 -5.06 15.46
CA ARG A 675 10.88 -4.49 14.75
C ARG A 675 10.44 -3.72 13.51
N ARG A 676 9.54 -4.30 12.71
CA ARG A 676 8.95 -3.65 11.53
C ARG A 676 8.11 -2.42 11.92
N ALA A 677 7.33 -2.49 13.00
CA ALA A 677 6.56 -1.35 13.51
C ALA A 677 7.46 -0.17 13.91
N VAL A 678 8.56 -0.44 14.63
CA VAL A 678 9.50 0.57 15.11
C VAL A 678 10.27 1.23 13.98
N VAL A 679 10.74 0.47 12.99
CA VAL A 679 11.36 1.04 11.78
C VAL A 679 10.40 1.99 11.05
N ARG A 680 9.11 1.62 10.93
CA ARG A 680 8.09 2.49 10.32
C ARG A 680 7.87 3.80 11.08
N VAL A 681 8.06 3.82 12.41
CA VAL A 681 7.87 5.02 13.25
C VAL A 681 9.16 5.82 13.44
N ARG A 682 10.32 5.30 13.01
CA ARG A 682 11.58 6.06 12.90
C ARG A 682 11.64 6.96 11.66
N GLU A 683 10.87 6.67 10.60
CA GLU A 683 10.87 7.42 9.34
C GLU A 683 9.44 7.82 8.92
N PRO A 684 9.05 9.11 9.01
CA PRO A 684 9.84 10.26 9.43
C PRO A 684 10.18 10.26 10.93
N ALA A 685 11.17 11.06 11.32
CA ALA A 685 11.63 11.15 12.71
C ALA A 685 10.47 11.44 13.68
N PRO A 686 10.36 10.70 14.80
CA PRO A 686 9.28 10.87 15.76
C PRO A 686 9.41 12.18 16.54
N GLU A 687 8.32 12.60 17.17
CA GLU A 687 8.29 13.77 18.06
C GLU A 687 9.28 13.60 19.24
N PRO A 688 9.82 14.70 19.80
CA PRO A 688 10.84 14.62 20.86
C PRO A 688 10.46 13.77 22.08
N GLU A 689 9.17 13.77 22.44
CA GLU A 689 8.62 12.98 23.55
C GLU A 689 8.60 11.47 23.23
N ALA A 690 8.39 11.11 21.95
CA ALA A 690 8.37 9.73 21.48
C ALA A 690 9.78 9.19 21.15
N GLN A 691 10.72 10.05 20.71
CA GLN A 691 12.08 9.67 20.30
C GLN A 691 12.80 8.81 21.36
N GLY A 692 12.79 9.24 22.62
CA GLY A 692 13.45 8.50 23.71
C GLY A 692 12.81 7.14 24.04
N LEU A 693 11.54 6.92 23.69
CA LEU A 693 10.86 5.63 23.80
C LEU A 693 11.18 4.74 22.60
N VAL A 694 11.18 5.31 21.39
CA VAL A 694 11.57 4.64 20.14
C VAL A 694 13.00 4.10 20.24
N ASP A 695 13.95 4.89 20.73
CA ASP A 695 15.34 4.44 20.84
C ASP A 695 15.54 3.37 21.93
N ARG A 696 14.84 3.48 23.07
CA ARG A 696 14.86 2.43 24.09
C ARG A 696 14.32 1.10 23.54
N LEU A 697 13.22 1.16 22.80
CA LEU A 697 12.59 -0.01 22.19
C LEU A 697 13.45 -0.59 21.05
N ALA A 698 14.06 0.26 20.22
CA ALA A 698 14.97 -0.15 19.16
C ALA A 698 16.19 -0.90 19.70
N GLY A 699 16.80 -0.40 20.79
CA GLY A 699 17.87 -1.09 21.50
C GLY A 699 17.43 -2.46 22.04
N ALA A 700 16.27 -2.52 22.72
CA ALA A 700 15.71 -3.78 23.24
C ALA A 700 15.37 -4.80 22.14
N LEU A 701 15.04 -4.34 20.93
CA LEU A 701 14.74 -5.17 19.76
C LEU A 701 15.98 -5.54 18.92
N GLY A 702 17.17 -5.03 19.26
CA GLY A 702 18.39 -5.22 18.47
C GLY A 702 18.29 -4.61 17.07
N LEU A 703 17.78 -3.38 16.97
CA LEU A 703 17.80 -2.58 15.73
C LEU A 703 19.02 -1.67 15.64
N ASP A 704 19.60 -1.26 16.78
CA ASP A 704 20.76 -0.35 16.82
C ASP A 704 22.10 -1.10 16.76
N GLU A 705 22.12 -2.40 17.07
CA GLU A 705 23.27 -3.30 16.90
C GLU A 705 22.99 -4.27 15.73
N PRO A 706 23.62 -4.07 14.55
CA PRO A 706 23.38 -4.94 13.39
C PRO A 706 23.95 -6.35 13.65
N PRO A 707 23.22 -7.43 13.28
CA PRO A 707 23.75 -8.78 13.37
C PRO A 707 25.06 -8.93 12.58
N PRO A 708 26.07 -9.66 13.10
CA PRO A 708 27.34 -9.85 12.40
C PRO A 708 27.21 -10.68 11.11
N GLN A 709 26.07 -11.36 10.93
CA GLN A 709 25.77 -12.16 9.74
C GLN A 709 25.59 -11.31 8.47
N ARG A 710 26.22 -11.76 7.38
CA ARG A 710 25.99 -11.23 6.04
C ARG A 710 24.91 -12.04 5.32
N VAL A 711 23.90 -11.35 4.78
CA VAL A 711 22.69 -11.94 4.21
C VAL A 711 22.70 -11.87 2.69
N PHE A 712 23.03 -12.97 2.01
CA PHE A 712 23.00 -13.06 0.55
C PHE A 712 21.61 -13.47 0.07
N ILE A 713 21.02 -12.73 -0.87
CA ILE A 713 19.70 -13.05 -1.42
C ILE A 713 19.85 -13.65 -2.83
N GLN A 714 19.44 -14.90 -2.95
CA GLN A 714 19.39 -15.68 -4.18
C GLN A 714 17.94 -15.90 -4.59
N PHE A 715 17.59 -15.61 -5.86
CA PHE A 715 16.18 -15.60 -6.28
C PHE A 715 15.90 -16.14 -7.68
N ALA A 716 14.68 -16.66 -7.83
CA ALA A 716 14.08 -17.10 -9.09
C ALA A 716 12.63 -16.58 -9.23
N ASP A 717 12.08 -16.63 -10.44
CA ASP A 717 10.65 -16.39 -10.74
C ASP A 717 10.06 -15.07 -10.20
N MET A 718 10.93 -14.09 -9.96
CA MET A 718 10.61 -12.76 -9.45
C MET A 718 11.33 -11.69 -10.28
N THR A 719 10.81 -10.45 -10.26
CA THR A 719 11.53 -9.30 -10.81
C THR A 719 12.68 -8.91 -9.89
N ARG A 720 13.78 -8.41 -10.45
CA ARG A 720 14.93 -7.94 -9.64
C ARG A 720 14.53 -6.74 -8.75
N GLU A 721 13.61 -5.92 -9.23
CA GLU A 721 13.02 -4.79 -8.50
C GLU A 721 12.28 -5.23 -7.23
N SER A 722 11.40 -6.23 -7.31
CA SER A 722 10.69 -6.75 -6.13
C SER A 722 11.65 -7.36 -5.09
N VAL A 723 12.78 -7.93 -5.53
CA VAL A 723 13.82 -8.46 -4.65
C VAL A 723 14.64 -7.33 -4.02
N ARG A 724 14.99 -6.29 -4.78
CA ARG A 724 15.69 -5.12 -4.24
C ARG A 724 14.86 -4.39 -3.19
N SER A 725 13.58 -4.17 -3.46
CA SER A 725 12.64 -3.59 -2.50
C SER A 725 12.51 -4.44 -1.23
N LEU A 726 12.64 -5.77 -1.33
CA LEU A 726 12.71 -6.66 -0.17
C LEU A 726 14.06 -6.52 0.56
N ALA A 727 15.18 -6.47 -0.17
CA ALA A 727 16.52 -6.27 0.38
C ALA A 727 16.63 -4.95 1.16
N GLU A 728 16.05 -3.86 0.65
CA GLU A 728 15.96 -2.55 1.31
C GLU A 728 15.17 -2.63 2.62
N ARG A 729 14.00 -3.29 2.64
CA ARG A 729 13.23 -3.50 3.88
C ARG A 729 13.97 -4.34 4.93
N ILE A 730 14.77 -5.31 4.49
CA ILE A 730 15.59 -6.14 5.37
C ILE A 730 16.82 -5.36 5.88
N ALA A 731 17.46 -4.55 5.03
CA ALA A 731 18.55 -3.67 5.44
C ALA A 731 18.09 -2.61 6.47
N ALA A 732 16.87 -2.06 6.33
CA ALA A 732 16.27 -1.13 7.29
C ALA A 732 16.03 -1.75 8.68
N LEU A 733 16.02 -3.09 8.80
CA LEU A 733 15.95 -3.83 10.07
C LEU A 733 17.34 -4.13 10.67
N GLY A 734 18.41 -3.51 10.13
CA GLY A 734 19.79 -3.65 10.60
C GLY A 734 20.59 -4.78 9.96
N TRP A 735 20.06 -5.50 8.97
CA TRP A 735 20.77 -6.61 8.33
C TRP A 735 21.80 -6.14 7.29
N THR A 736 22.98 -6.76 7.26
CA THR A 736 23.98 -6.51 6.21
C THR A 736 23.66 -7.31 4.94
N VAL A 737 23.01 -6.68 3.96
CA VAL A 737 22.55 -7.32 2.70
C VAL A 737 23.41 -6.89 1.50
N PRO A 738 24.26 -7.76 0.92
CA PRO A 738 24.95 -7.50 -0.35
C PRO A 738 23.99 -7.58 -1.57
N PRO A 739 24.43 -7.18 -2.78
CA PRO A 739 23.60 -7.19 -3.99
C PRO A 739 22.98 -8.54 -4.34
N GLU A 740 21.79 -8.50 -4.92
CA GLU A 740 20.94 -9.68 -5.20
C GLU A 740 21.37 -10.50 -6.43
N GLU A 741 21.46 -11.83 -6.27
CA GLU A 741 21.86 -12.78 -7.31
C GLU A 741 20.66 -13.61 -7.82
N ARG A 742 20.54 -13.76 -9.15
CA ARG A 742 19.48 -14.57 -9.76
C ARG A 742 20.02 -15.98 -9.97
N VAL A 743 19.41 -16.97 -9.31
CA VAL A 743 19.81 -18.39 -9.33
C VAL A 743 18.59 -19.23 -9.67
N ALA A 744 18.67 -20.06 -10.72
CA ALA A 744 17.53 -20.86 -11.18
C ALA A 744 17.02 -21.84 -10.10
N ASP A 745 17.94 -22.42 -9.34
CA ASP A 745 17.68 -23.38 -8.27
C ASP A 745 16.96 -22.77 -7.04
N ALA A 746 16.73 -21.45 -7.01
CA ALA A 746 15.87 -20.80 -6.02
C ALA A 746 14.36 -20.89 -6.37
N SER A 747 14.00 -21.48 -7.52
CA SER A 747 12.61 -21.65 -7.95
C SER A 747 11.79 -22.46 -6.93
N GLY A 748 10.62 -21.94 -6.55
CA GLY A 748 9.73 -22.55 -5.55
C GLY A 748 10.25 -22.59 -4.10
N LEU A 749 11.48 -22.13 -3.82
CA LEU A 749 12.04 -22.14 -2.47
C LEU A 749 11.63 -20.92 -1.64
N ASN A 750 11.65 -21.09 -0.32
CA ASN A 750 11.44 -20.03 0.68
C ASN A 750 12.26 -20.39 1.93
N GLU A 751 13.58 -20.23 1.84
CA GLU A 751 14.53 -20.72 2.85
C GLU A 751 15.53 -19.65 3.29
N VAL A 752 15.94 -19.69 4.55
CA VAL A 752 17.12 -18.99 5.09
C VAL A 752 18.11 -20.05 5.52
N ARG A 753 19.14 -20.29 4.70
CA ARG A 753 20.15 -21.32 4.94
C ARG A 753 21.27 -20.80 5.83
N PHE A 754 21.68 -21.61 6.80
CA PHE A 754 22.64 -21.22 7.85
C PHE A 754 23.57 -22.38 8.23
N ASN A 755 24.73 -22.05 8.81
CA ASN A 755 25.68 -23.04 9.31
C ASN A 755 25.16 -23.68 10.63
N PRO A 756 24.91 -25.01 10.69
CA PRO A 756 24.37 -25.67 11.88
C PRO A 756 25.34 -25.76 13.07
N GLU A 757 26.64 -25.53 12.87
CA GLU A 757 27.66 -25.53 13.93
C GLU A 757 27.68 -24.20 14.72
N SER A 758 27.02 -23.16 14.21
CA SER A 758 26.92 -21.84 14.83
C SER A 758 25.53 -21.61 15.42
N ALA A 759 25.43 -21.59 16.75
CA ALA A 759 24.19 -21.29 17.46
C ALA A 759 23.71 -19.85 17.21
N GLU A 760 24.64 -18.92 16.97
CA GLU A 760 24.37 -17.53 16.60
C GLU A 760 23.75 -17.44 15.20
N ASP A 761 24.33 -18.14 14.21
CA ASP A 761 23.78 -18.18 12.85
C ASP A 761 22.40 -18.87 12.84
N ALA A 762 22.20 -19.90 13.67
CA ALA A 762 20.91 -20.56 13.84
C ALA A 762 19.85 -19.62 14.46
N ALA A 763 20.23 -18.74 15.39
CA ALA A 763 19.32 -17.75 15.96
C ALA A 763 19.02 -16.63 14.95
N ALA A 764 20.05 -16.09 14.31
CA ALA A 764 19.95 -15.06 13.29
C ALA A 764 19.11 -15.52 12.09
N ALA A 765 19.28 -16.76 11.61
CA ALA A 765 18.50 -17.31 10.51
C ALA A 765 17.00 -17.39 10.80
N ARG A 766 16.62 -17.75 12.04
CA ARG A 766 15.21 -17.78 12.44
C ARG A 766 14.62 -16.38 12.57
N LEU A 767 15.40 -15.40 13.07
CA LEU A 767 14.95 -14.01 13.16
C LEU A 767 14.80 -13.41 11.76
N LEU A 768 15.76 -13.65 10.86
CA LEU A 768 15.69 -13.22 9.46
C LEU A 768 14.51 -13.86 8.72
N ALA A 769 14.21 -15.14 8.96
CA ALA A 769 13.02 -15.79 8.40
C ALA A 769 11.72 -15.15 8.92
N ALA A 770 11.67 -14.74 10.19
CA ALA A 770 10.55 -14.01 10.77
C ALA A 770 10.44 -12.57 10.23
N ASP A 771 11.56 -11.83 10.11
CA ASP A 771 11.63 -10.49 9.51
C ASP A 771 11.18 -10.53 8.03
N LEU A 772 11.57 -11.57 7.26
CA LEU A 772 11.10 -11.80 5.89
C LEU A 772 9.59 -12.08 5.84
N ALA A 773 9.07 -12.92 6.74
CA ALA A 773 7.63 -13.16 6.85
C ALA A 773 6.85 -11.88 7.16
N ALA A 774 7.31 -11.11 8.16
CA ALA A 774 6.75 -9.81 8.51
C ALA A 774 6.87 -8.79 7.37
N ALA A 775 7.89 -8.87 6.51
CA ALA A 775 8.10 -8.04 5.32
C ALA A 775 7.29 -8.49 4.07
N GLY A 776 6.34 -9.42 4.23
CA GLY A 776 5.42 -9.87 3.18
C GLY A 776 5.86 -11.14 2.43
N ARG A 777 6.75 -11.95 3.00
CA ARG A 777 7.16 -13.27 2.46
C ARG A 777 6.79 -14.41 3.41
N PRO A 778 5.49 -14.72 3.58
CA PRO A 778 5.05 -15.78 4.47
C PRO A 778 5.60 -17.15 4.03
N GLY A 779 5.84 -18.03 5.00
CA GLY A 779 6.27 -19.41 4.75
C GLY A 779 7.79 -19.61 4.61
N VAL A 780 8.60 -18.55 4.71
CA VAL A 780 10.08 -18.64 4.78
C VAL A 780 10.53 -19.37 6.04
N ARG A 781 11.50 -20.29 5.92
CA ARG A 781 11.98 -21.15 7.03
C ARG A 781 13.50 -21.14 7.16
N ALA A 782 14.01 -21.20 8.38
CA ALA A 782 15.45 -21.41 8.61
C ALA A 782 15.83 -22.88 8.34
N VAL A 783 16.85 -23.12 7.51
CA VAL A 783 17.28 -24.46 7.07
C VAL A 783 18.77 -24.67 7.39
N PRO A 784 19.14 -25.68 8.20
CA PRO A 784 20.55 -25.97 8.50
C PRO A 784 21.24 -26.59 7.28
N LEU A 785 22.39 -26.06 6.87
CA LEU A 785 23.18 -26.60 5.77
C LEU A 785 24.69 -26.39 6.00
N SER A 786 25.43 -27.48 6.24
CA SER A 786 26.85 -27.44 6.62
C SER A 786 27.82 -26.87 5.58
N VAL A 787 27.36 -26.60 4.34
CA VAL A 787 28.17 -25.92 3.31
C VAL A 787 28.23 -24.40 3.51
N ILE A 788 27.28 -23.84 4.27
CA ILE A 788 27.21 -22.41 4.57
C ILE A 788 28.34 -22.06 5.53
N ARG A 789 29.05 -20.96 5.28
CA ARG A 789 30.15 -20.51 6.16
C ARG A 789 29.58 -19.87 7.45
N PRO A 790 30.30 -19.92 8.58
CA PRO A 790 29.93 -19.14 9.76
C PRO A 790 29.78 -17.65 9.42
N GLN A 791 28.85 -16.96 10.09
CA GLN A 791 28.50 -15.56 9.85
C GLN A 791 27.95 -15.26 8.44
N VAL A 792 27.49 -16.28 7.70
CA VAL A 792 26.81 -16.14 6.41
C VAL A 792 25.41 -16.75 6.50
N LEU A 793 24.43 -16.01 5.99
CA LEU A 793 23.07 -16.48 5.78
C LEU A 793 22.74 -16.36 4.28
N GLU A 794 22.15 -17.40 3.70
CA GLU A 794 21.66 -17.36 2.31
C GLU A 794 20.14 -17.45 2.27
N VAL A 795 19.49 -16.41 1.76
CA VAL A 795 18.05 -16.37 1.52
C VAL A 795 17.77 -16.88 0.12
N TRP A 796 17.07 -18.00 0.01
CA TRP A 796 16.68 -18.62 -1.26
C TRP A 796 15.16 -18.47 -1.44
N ILE A 797 14.75 -17.63 -2.40
CA ILE A 797 13.34 -17.24 -2.59
C ILE A 797 12.87 -17.33 -4.05
N GLY A 798 11.73 -17.99 -4.25
CA GLY A 798 11.05 -18.11 -5.54
C GLY A 798 9.68 -17.42 -5.57
N GLY A 799 9.19 -17.16 -6.78
CA GLY A 799 7.78 -16.88 -7.00
C GLY A 799 6.90 -18.11 -6.67
N PRO A 800 5.59 -17.92 -6.39
CA PRO A 800 4.68 -19.05 -6.21
C PRO A 800 4.63 -19.90 -7.49
N THR A 801 4.84 -21.21 -7.34
CA THR A 801 4.63 -22.18 -8.42
C THR A 801 3.18 -22.08 -8.90
N ARG A 802 3.00 -21.83 -10.21
CA ARG A 802 1.69 -21.80 -10.87
C ARG A 802 1.06 -23.19 -10.96
#